data_AF-A0A1G1N828-F1
#
_entry.id   AF-A0A1G1N828-F1
#
_cell.length_a   1.000
_cell.length_b   1.000
_cell.length_c   1.000
_cell.angle_alpha   90.00
_cell.angle_beta   90.00
_cell.angle_gamma   90.00
#
_symmetry.space_group_name_H-M   'P 1'
#
loop_
_entity.id
_entity.type
_entity.pdbx_description
1 polymer ?
#
loop_
_entity_poly.entity_id
_entity_poly.type
_entity_poly.pdbx_seq_one_letter_code
_entity_poly.pdbx_strand_id
1 'polypeptide(L)'
;MNTLSRSPKTQIKVGSRGSPLALAQVKEVFSYLAKQEIMVEYKQVIYQTRGDQDKTTSLMINPAENFFTDTLDQALLKGDIDIAIHSAKDLPQPLHKDLKIFALTSSVDDTDAFVGKVRFSQLKNGATVGTSSLLRQQSLLKLNSKVKIVDIRGTIEERVALVEQGQCDGVVVATAALKRLGLQKRIKEVFPWETMPLQGQLAVVGRRGDEELRGIFSAIDVRKKYGQVTLVGAGPGDPELITAKGIKALKKADCVFYDYLVHSDVLLYAAKAEKVYVGKRKGEHTLAQEELSRMLRQKAMAGENVVRLKGGDPLIFGRGADEIQYLRSYHIKVEVIPGISSATGIPSGLGIPLTARGVASSVAFLSGHGESEDNQHPQPIEIPKADTVIFLMGLTKLDLIVQSLKKNGWPDQIPVMIVCQGTRLQESIVSGTVATIQKLAAAENLQPPALIIVGEVVKFWQAASSARETILYAGTHPERYKSLGRIIPFPMIQISEVELKSEEIKIFKVNLLQYDWIILTSRFAVQYFFAQLKKLHYPIDRLKKVDFAVIGKETAEALSFYDITPKVTAAVETSEGLLQILKDEYKLKGKKFLFPRSSLSNPFLKKELTKLGAKIKEVTIYQNTKPDWRELPKDNIDKVLFTSPSTVQNFLEDYGTIPRHWQILCRGPYTQKALQQFGYESEVLVYE
;
A
#
# COMPACT_ATOMS: atom_id res chain seq x y z
N MET A 1 -20.02 -18.23 -28.61
CA MET A 1 -19.98 -19.34 -29.59
C MET A 1 -19.27 -18.84 -30.83
N ASN A 2 -17.99 -19.21 -31.00
CA ASN A 2 -17.31 -19.10 -32.28
C ASN A 2 -16.52 -20.42 -32.41
N THR A 3 -16.92 -21.22 -33.38
CA THR A 3 -16.45 -22.58 -33.63
C THR A 3 -14.97 -22.59 -34.02
N LEU A 4 -14.11 -23.07 -33.11
CA LEU A 4 -12.75 -23.52 -33.42
C LEU A 4 -12.84 -24.82 -34.23
N SER A 5 -13.11 -24.66 -35.53
CA SER A 5 -13.15 -25.73 -36.52
C SER A 5 -11.84 -25.74 -37.32
N ARG A 6 -10.77 -26.22 -36.69
CA ARG A 6 -9.62 -26.85 -37.36
C ARG A 6 -9.20 -28.04 -36.49
N SER A 7 -9.06 -29.20 -37.12
CA SER A 7 -8.63 -30.45 -36.48
C SER A 7 -7.36 -30.20 -35.65
N PRO A 8 -7.38 -30.42 -34.32
CA PRO A 8 -6.20 -30.25 -33.49
C PRO A 8 -5.09 -31.18 -34.00
N LYS A 9 -3.82 -30.77 -33.86
CA LYS A 9 -2.67 -31.68 -34.03
C LYS A 9 -3.03 -33.03 -33.40
N THR A 10 -2.99 -34.10 -34.20
CA THR A 10 -3.54 -35.42 -33.84
C THR A 10 -2.91 -36.02 -32.57
N GLN A 11 -1.76 -35.50 -32.12
CA GLN A 11 -1.14 -35.84 -30.84
C GLN A 11 -0.10 -34.76 -30.46
N ILE A 12 -0.17 -34.18 -29.26
CA ILE A 12 0.83 -33.20 -28.77
C ILE A 12 2.11 -33.94 -28.32
N LYS A 13 3.28 -33.54 -28.82
CA LYS A 13 4.58 -34.04 -28.33
C LYS A 13 5.01 -33.28 -27.07
N VAL A 14 5.11 -33.98 -25.94
CA VAL A 14 5.39 -33.37 -24.63
C VAL A 14 6.78 -33.78 -24.15
N GLY A 15 7.70 -32.83 -24.08
CA GLY A 15 9.02 -33.04 -23.50
C GLY A 15 9.00 -33.05 -21.97
N SER A 16 9.65 -34.03 -21.37
CA SER A 16 9.95 -34.02 -19.93
C SER A 16 11.21 -34.82 -19.62
N ARG A 17 11.68 -34.73 -18.37
CA ARG A 17 12.67 -35.67 -17.83
C ARG A 17 12.05 -37.06 -17.62
N GLY A 18 12.91 -38.08 -17.49
CA GLY A 18 12.51 -39.48 -17.32
C GLY A 18 12.35 -39.95 -15.87
N SER A 19 12.57 -39.09 -14.87
CA SER A 19 12.40 -39.47 -13.46
C SER A 19 10.92 -39.75 -13.15
N PRO A 20 10.60 -40.63 -12.17
CA PRO A 20 9.20 -40.95 -11.87
C PRO A 20 8.39 -39.71 -11.46
N LEU A 21 9.04 -38.75 -10.78
CA LEU A 21 8.44 -37.45 -10.48
C LEU A 21 8.05 -36.69 -11.76
N ALA A 22 8.95 -36.59 -12.74
CA ALA A 22 8.67 -35.89 -13.99
C ALA A 22 7.55 -36.57 -14.80
N LEU A 23 7.51 -37.91 -14.79
CA LEU A 23 6.41 -38.66 -15.41
C LEU A 23 5.06 -38.37 -14.72
N ALA A 24 5.04 -38.30 -13.38
CA ALA A 24 3.84 -37.96 -12.62
C ALA A 24 3.38 -36.52 -12.90
N GLN A 25 4.31 -35.58 -13.04
CA GLN A 25 4.01 -34.17 -13.35
C GLN A 25 3.33 -34.00 -14.71
N VAL A 26 3.76 -34.72 -15.75
CA VAL A 26 3.09 -34.70 -17.05
C VAL A 26 1.64 -35.17 -16.92
N LYS A 27 1.41 -36.32 -16.27
CA LYS A 27 0.06 -36.85 -16.03
C LYS A 27 -0.82 -35.87 -15.25
N GLU A 28 -0.26 -35.19 -14.25
CA GLU A 28 -0.96 -34.18 -13.45
C GLU A 28 -1.45 -33.01 -14.31
N VAL A 29 -0.62 -32.45 -15.18
CA VAL A 29 -1.01 -31.35 -16.09
C VAL A 29 -2.18 -31.75 -16.98
N PHE A 30 -2.13 -32.93 -17.61
CA PHE A 30 -3.23 -33.40 -18.46
C PHE A 30 -4.48 -33.75 -17.66
N SER A 31 -4.34 -34.17 -16.39
CA SER A 31 -5.49 -34.33 -15.50
C SER A 31 -6.21 -33.00 -15.21
N TYR A 32 -5.48 -31.88 -15.16
CA TYR A 32 -6.09 -30.55 -15.03
C TYR A 32 -6.85 -30.14 -16.28
N LEU A 33 -6.34 -30.44 -17.48
CA LEU A 33 -7.06 -30.20 -18.74
C LEU A 33 -8.35 -31.04 -18.82
N ALA A 34 -8.27 -32.33 -18.46
CA ALA A 34 -9.45 -33.20 -18.43
C ALA A 34 -10.52 -32.71 -17.45
N LYS A 35 -10.13 -32.16 -16.29
CA LYS A 35 -11.05 -31.50 -15.34
C LYS A 35 -11.70 -30.22 -15.89
N GLN A 36 -11.15 -29.64 -16.94
CA GLN A 36 -11.75 -28.53 -17.70
C GLN A 36 -12.51 -29.02 -18.94
N GLU A 37 -12.77 -30.33 -19.04
CA GLU A 37 -13.42 -30.98 -20.20
C GLU A 37 -12.64 -30.84 -21.51
N ILE A 38 -11.33 -30.56 -21.43
CA ILE A 38 -10.44 -30.44 -22.58
C ILE A 38 -9.69 -31.76 -22.74
N MET A 39 -10.12 -32.55 -23.71
CA MET A 39 -9.50 -33.84 -24.05
C MET A 39 -8.44 -33.65 -25.11
N VAL A 40 -7.20 -34.02 -24.77
CA VAL A 40 -6.04 -33.84 -25.65
C VAL A 40 -5.21 -35.11 -25.63
N GLU A 41 -4.99 -35.68 -26.81
CA GLU A 41 -4.03 -36.77 -26.96
C GLU A 41 -2.61 -36.22 -26.93
N TYR A 42 -1.73 -36.89 -26.18
CA TYR A 42 -0.33 -36.50 -26.10
C TYR A 42 0.60 -37.72 -26.14
N LYS A 43 1.81 -37.48 -26.64
CA LYS A 43 2.93 -38.41 -26.61
C LYS A 43 4.06 -37.79 -25.83
N GLN A 44 4.44 -38.43 -24.74
CA GLN A 44 5.57 -37.99 -23.93
C GLN A 44 6.89 -38.40 -24.60
N VAL A 45 7.81 -37.44 -24.71
CA VAL A 45 9.16 -37.61 -25.23
C VAL A 45 10.14 -37.34 -24.09
N ILE A 46 10.90 -38.36 -23.72
CA ILE A 46 11.80 -38.31 -22.57
C ILE A 46 13.17 -37.78 -23.00
N TYR A 47 13.66 -36.78 -22.27
CA TYR A 47 15.00 -36.24 -22.41
C TYR A 47 15.81 -36.47 -21.13
N GLN A 48 17.12 -36.67 -21.29
CA GLN A 48 18.08 -36.58 -20.19
C GLN A 48 18.73 -35.19 -20.22
N THR A 49 18.65 -34.49 -19.09
CA THR A 49 19.25 -33.15 -18.94
C THR A 49 20.65 -33.25 -18.40
N ARG A 50 21.44 -32.16 -18.51
CA ARG A 50 22.78 -32.10 -17.90
C ARG A 50 22.73 -32.44 -16.41
N GLY A 51 21.71 -31.97 -15.69
CA GLY A 51 21.54 -32.30 -14.28
C GLY A 51 21.10 -33.72 -13.95
N ASP A 52 20.66 -34.51 -14.95
CA ASP A 52 20.46 -35.96 -14.82
C ASP A 52 21.78 -36.72 -14.98
N GLN A 53 22.62 -36.28 -15.90
CA GLN A 53 23.90 -36.93 -16.25
C GLN A 53 25.00 -36.62 -15.24
N ASP A 54 25.03 -35.38 -14.75
CA ASP A 54 26.03 -34.91 -13.80
C ASP A 54 25.53 -35.07 -12.36
N LYS A 55 25.94 -36.18 -11.71
CA LYS A 55 25.66 -36.47 -10.30
C LYS A 55 26.76 -36.02 -9.34
N THR A 56 27.85 -35.42 -9.83
CA THR A 56 29.05 -35.11 -9.04
C THR A 56 29.24 -33.62 -8.78
N THR A 57 28.80 -32.75 -9.70
CA THR A 57 28.88 -31.30 -9.52
C THR A 57 27.95 -30.86 -8.39
N SER A 58 28.50 -30.21 -7.38
CA SER A 58 27.68 -29.65 -6.31
C SER A 58 26.80 -28.53 -6.87
N LEU A 59 25.50 -28.57 -6.57
CA LEU A 59 24.57 -27.48 -6.91
C LEU A 59 24.85 -26.22 -6.08
N MET A 60 25.82 -26.27 -5.16
CA MET A 60 26.22 -25.14 -4.32
C MET A 60 27.21 -24.19 -5.00
N ILE A 61 27.97 -24.63 -6.00
CA ILE A 61 29.05 -23.84 -6.63
C ILE A 61 28.61 -23.30 -8.00
N ASN A 62 27.39 -22.76 -8.06
CA ASN A 62 26.80 -22.08 -9.21
C ASN A 62 26.50 -22.98 -10.44
N PRO A 63 25.49 -23.87 -10.36
CA PRO A 63 24.96 -24.50 -11.56
C PRO A 63 24.29 -23.42 -12.43
N ALA A 64 24.56 -23.43 -13.74
CA ALA A 64 23.92 -22.52 -14.68
C ALA A 64 22.38 -22.52 -14.50
N GLU A 65 21.71 -21.37 -14.62
CA GLU A 65 20.26 -21.24 -14.36
C GLU A 65 19.38 -22.21 -15.18
N ASN A 66 19.90 -22.70 -16.31
CA ASN A 66 19.23 -23.62 -17.23
C ASN A 66 19.66 -25.09 -17.05
N PHE A 67 20.36 -25.45 -15.97
CA PHE A 67 20.97 -26.77 -15.77
C PHE A 67 20.01 -27.97 -15.92
N PHE A 68 18.71 -27.75 -15.67
CA PHE A 68 17.65 -28.76 -15.81
C PHE A 68 16.67 -28.51 -16.97
N THR A 69 16.79 -27.40 -17.70
CA THR A 69 15.81 -27.01 -18.75
C THR A 69 16.41 -26.89 -20.14
N ASP A 70 17.72 -26.65 -20.27
CA ASP A 70 18.37 -26.31 -21.55
C ASP A 70 18.08 -27.33 -22.67
N THR A 71 18.16 -28.63 -22.36
CA THR A 71 17.86 -29.69 -23.34
C THR A 71 16.42 -29.63 -23.85
N LEU A 72 15.46 -29.35 -22.97
CA LEU A 72 14.04 -29.23 -23.33
C LEU A 72 13.78 -27.93 -24.09
N ASP A 73 14.44 -26.83 -23.71
CA ASP A 73 14.36 -25.54 -24.41
C ASP A 73 14.89 -25.67 -25.85
N GLN A 74 16.01 -26.36 -26.06
CA GLN A 74 16.52 -26.65 -27.41
C GLN A 74 15.59 -27.54 -28.23
N ALA A 75 15.01 -28.58 -27.62
CA ALA A 75 14.04 -29.45 -28.28
C ALA A 75 12.77 -28.68 -28.69
N LEU A 76 12.32 -27.74 -27.87
CA LEU A 76 11.24 -26.81 -28.21
C LEU A 76 11.62 -25.93 -29.40
N LEU A 77 12.79 -25.31 -29.37
CA LEU A 77 13.24 -24.40 -30.44
C LEU A 77 13.42 -25.12 -31.78
N LYS A 78 13.87 -26.38 -31.77
CA LYS A 78 14.02 -27.22 -32.97
C LYS A 78 12.70 -27.77 -33.51
N GLY A 79 11.63 -27.77 -32.72
CA GLY A 79 10.35 -28.36 -33.11
C GLY A 79 10.24 -29.86 -32.85
N ASP A 80 11.19 -30.46 -32.12
CA ASP A 80 11.18 -31.89 -31.78
C ASP A 80 10.03 -32.25 -30.83
N ILE A 81 9.65 -31.29 -29.98
CA ILE A 81 8.51 -31.33 -29.07
C ILE A 81 7.65 -30.09 -29.24
N ASP A 82 6.38 -30.19 -28.89
CA ASP A 82 5.41 -29.10 -28.96
C ASP A 82 5.39 -28.25 -27.68
N ILE A 83 5.47 -28.91 -26.53
CA ILE A 83 5.54 -28.29 -25.21
C ILE A 83 6.54 -29.02 -24.32
N ALA A 84 7.05 -28.34 -23.29
CA ALA A 84 7.80 -28.92 -22.18
C ALA A 84 7.06 -28.72 -20.86
N ILE A 85 7.14 -29.71 -19.96
CA ILE A 85 6.57 -29.64 -18.61
C ILE A 85 7.66 -29.90 -17.57
N HIS A 86 7.76 -29.00 -16.59
CA HIS A 86 8.75 -29.06 -15.52
C HIS A 86 8.23 -28.32 -14.28
N SER A 87 8.89 -28.51 -13.13
CA SER A 87 8.61 -27.71 -11.94
C SER A 87 8.86 -26.23 -12.23
N ALA A 88 7.93 -25.36 -11.84
CA ALA A 88 8.00 -23.95 -12.21
C ALA A 88 9.19 -23.22 -11.58
N LYS A 89 9.59 -23.60 -10.36
CA LYS A 89 10.76 -23.04 -9.66
C LYS A 89 12.11 -23.33 -10.32
N ASP A 90 12.17 -24.34 -11.21
CA ASP A 90 13.40 -24.79 -11.86
C ASP A 90 13.61 -24.07 -13.21
N LEU A 91 12.71 -23.16 -13.59
CA LEU A 91 12.80 -22.37 -14.82
C LEU A 91 13.84 -21.25 -14.72
N PRO A 92 14.63 -20.99 -15.78
CA PRO A 92 15.50 -19.82 -15.84
C PRO A 92 14.69 -18.52 -15.88
N GLN A 93 15.26 -17.45 -15.32
CA GLN A 93 14.67 -16.12 -15.35
C GLN A 93 15.72 -15.09 -15.83
N PRO A 94 15.65 -14.58 -17.06
CA PRO A 94 14.55 -14.73 -18.02
C PRO A 94 14.58 -16.05 -18.82
N LEU A 95 13.39 -16.51 -19.23
CA LEU A 95 13.26 -17.58 -20.23
C LEU A 95 13.81 -17.10 -21.59
N HIS A 96 14.24 -18.05 -22.44
CA HIS A 96 14.63 -17.74 -23.82
C HIS A 96 13.56 -16.91 -24.55
N LYS A 97 13.99 -15.89 -25.31
CA LYS A 97 13.10 -14.88 -25.93
C LYS A 97 11.97 -15.48 -26.78
N ASP A 98 12.25 -16.59 -27.46
CA ASP A 98 11.33 -17.29 -28.37
C ASP A 98 10.45 -18.33 -27.66
N LEU A 99 10.62 -18.51 -26.35
CA LEU A 99 9.81 -19.40 -25.53
C LEU A 99 8.88 -18.59 -24.62
N LYS A 100 7.82 -19.25 -24.14
CA LYS A 100 6.83 -18.66 -23.24
C LYS A 100 6.20 -19.72 -22.35
N ILE A 101 5.94 -19.35 -21.10
CA ILE A 101 5.11 -20.14 -20.18
C ILE A 101 3.64 -19.98 -20.60
N PHE A 102 3.06 -21.03 -21.19
CA PHE A 102 1.65 -21.10 -21.56
C PHE A 102 0.74 -21.23 -20.35
N ALA A 103 1.17 -21.96 -19.32
CA ALA A 103 0.39 -22.11 -18.10
C ALA A 103 1.28 -22.33 -16.88
N LEU A 104 0.84 -21.82 -15.73
CA LEU A 104 1.25 -22.29 -14.41
C LEU A 104 0.08 -22.99 -13.74
N THR A 105 0.32 -24.16 -13.16
CA THR A 105 -0.71 -24.87 -12.39
C THR A 105 -0.86 -24.31 -10.99
N SER A 106 -1.94 -24.68 -10.30
CA SER A 106 -2.03 -24.47 -8.85
C SER A 106 -0.93 -25.27 -8.15
N SER A 107 -0.45 -24.77 -7.01
CA SER A 107 0.48 -25.55 -6.20
C SER A 107 -0.27 -26.69 -5.51
N VAL A 108 0.31 -27.88 -5.55
CA VAL A 108 -0.17 -29.04 -4.77
C VAL A 108 0.28 -28.93 -3.30
N ASP A 109 1.42 -28.29 -3.08
CA ASP A 109 1.99 -27.95 -1.78
C ASP A 109 3.21 -27.04 -1.99
N ASP A 110 3.24 -25.88 -1.35
CA ASP A 110 4.32 -24.90 -1.44
C ASP A 110 5.33 -25.00 -0.28
N THR A 111 5.25 -26.03 0.55
CA THR A 111 6.12 -26.22 1.72
C THR A 111 7.29 -27.17 1.45
N ASP A 112 8.21 -27.23 2.41
CA ASP A 112 9.24 -28.25 2.51
C ASP A 112 8.96 -29.21 3.67
N ALA A 113 9.28 -30.49 3.46
CA ALA A 113 9.08 -31.55 4.41
C ALA A 113 10.40 -32.18 4.85
N PHE A 114 10.47 -32.51 6.13
CA PHE A 114 11.48 -33.40 6.69
C PHE A 114 11.03 -34.86 6.57
N VAL A 115 11.88 -35.68 5.96
CA VAL A 115 11.75 -37.14 5.95
C VAL A 115 12.83 -37.72 6.85
N GLY A 116 12.42 -38.47 7.86
CA GLY A 116 13.31 -39.00 8.89
C GLY A 116 12.67 -40.18 9.64
N LYS A 117 13.43 -40.80 10.55
CA LYS A 117 12.89 -41.82 11.47
C LYS A 117 12.11 -41.16 12.63
N VAL A 118 12.61 -40.01 13.09
CA VAL A 118 12.02 -39.17 14.15
C VAL A 118 11.69 -37.76 13.61
N ARG A 119 11.11 -36.89 14.43
CA ARG A 119 10.92 -35.46 14.06
C ARG A 119 12.26 -34.72 14.03
N PHE A 120 12.33 -33.59 13.33
CA PHE A 120 13.58 -32.83 13.19
C PHE A 120 14.07 -32.32 14.57
N SER A 121 13.14 -31.87 15.41
CA SER A 121 13.41 -31.44 16.79
C SER A 121 13.94 -32.54 17.72
N GLN A 122 13.81 -33.82 17.32
CA GLN A 122 14.22 -34.99 18.11
C GLN A 122 15.57 -35.56 17.66
N LEU A 123 16.22 -34.94 16.67
CA LEU A 123 17.52 -35.37 16.20
C LEU A 123 18.60 -35.18 17.28
N LYS A 124 19.49 -36.16 17.38
CA LYS A 124 20.65 -36.11 18.29
C LYS A 124 21.68 -35.09 17.79
N ASN A 125 22.51 -34.58 18.70
CA ASN A 125 23.64 -33.73 18.33
C ASN A 125 24.56 -34.48 17.34
N GLY A 126 24.94 -33.81 16.25
CA GLY A 126 25.75 -34.37 15.19
C GLY A 126 24.99 -35.20 14.15
N ALA A 127 23.66 -35.35 14.26
CA ALA A 127 22.84 -36.03 13.27
C ALA A 127 23.00 -35.40 11.88
N THR A 128 22.97 -36.25 10.85
CA THR A 128 23.20 -35.89 9.45
C THR A 128 21.88 -35.61 8.72
N VAL A 129 21.74 -34.41 8.16
CA VAL A 129 20.55 -34.01 7.41
C VAL A 129 20.93 -33.63 5.99
N GLY A 130 20.38 -34.37 5.02
CA GLY A 130 20.70 -34.23 3.62
C GLY A 130 19.87 -33.15 2.91
N THR A 131 20.54 -32.16 2.30
CA THR A 131 19.89 -31.23 1.34
C THR A 131 20.90 -30.49 0.46
N SER A 132 20.57 -30.31 -0.83
CA SER A 132 21.38 -29.58 -1.82
C SER A 132 21.03 -28.08 -1.96
N SER A 133 20.08 -27.57 -1.18
CA SER A 133 19.61 -26.18 -1.28
C SER A 133 20.21 -25.32 -0.18
N LEU A 134 21.05 -24.35 -0.53
CA LEU A 134 21.67 -23.41 0.42
C LEU A 134 20.65 -22.72 1.34
N LEU A 135 19.50 -22.30 0.81
CA LEU A 135 18.41 -21.71 1.59
C LEU A 135 17.88 -22.65 2.67
N ARG A 136 17.69 -23.93 2.35
CA ARG A 136 17.28 -24.95 3.33
C ARG A 136 18.37 -25.18 4.36
N GLN A 137 19.63 -25.22 3.96
CA GLN A 137 20.75 -25.41 4.89
C GLN A 137 20.82 -24.28 5.93
N GLN A 138 20.75 -23.02 5.47
CA GLN A 138 20.73 -21.86 6.36
C GLN A 138 19.52 -21.88 7.31
N SER A 139 18.34 -22.26 6.80
CA SER A 139 17.12 -22.34 7.60
C SER A 139 17.19 -23.47 8.65
N LEU A 140 17.74 -24.62 8.29
CA LEU A 140 17.94 -25.76 9.20
C LEU A 140 18.91 -25.41 10.32
N LEU A 141 20.05 -24.77 10.00
CA LEU A 141 21.04 -24.38 11.00
C LEU A 141 20.55 -23.29 11.96
N LYS A 142 19.62 -22.44 11.52
CA LYS A 142 18.90 -21.50 12.40
C LYS A 142 17.98 -22.24 13.38
N LEU A 143 17.32 -23.31 12.95
CA LEU A 143 16.44 -24.10 13.83
C LEU A 143 17.20 -25.01 14.79
N ASN A 144 18.28 -25.64 14.31
CA ASN A 144 19.12 -26.51 15.12
C ASN A 144 20.56 -26.45 14.62
N SER A 145 21.41 -25.67 15.28
CA SER A 145 22.82 -25.50 14.92
C SER A 145 23.68 -26.74 15.18
N LYS A 146 23.13 -27.78 15.81
CA LYS A 146 23.87 -28.99 16.21
C LYS A 146 23.77 -30.14 15.20
N VAL A 147 23.00 -29.99 14.11
CA VAL A 147 22.96 -31.00 13.03
C VAL A 147 24.08 -30.76 12.03
N LYS A 148 24.56 -31.84 11.40
CA LYS A 148 25.50 -31.78 10.28
C LYS A 148 24.72 -31.83 8.98
N ILE A 149 24.90 -30.82 8.14
CA ILE A 149 24.27 -30.78 6.82
C ILE A 149 25.15 -31.53 5.82
N VAL A 150 24.54 -32.40 5.02
CA VAL A 150 25.22 -33.18 3.98
C VAL A 150 24.63 -32.82 2.62
N ASP A 151 25.48 -32.53 1.64
CA ASP A 151 25.03 -32.33 0.27
C ASP A 151 24.57 -33.67 -0.33
N ILE A 152 23.39 -33.68 -0.96
CA ILE A 152 22.80 -34.90 -1.52
C ILE A 152 22.32 -34.66 -2.95
N ARG A 153 22.50 -35.69 -3.79
CA ARG A 153 22.07 -35.74 -5.19
C ARG A 153 21.11 -36.91 -5.39
N GLY A 154 20.53 -36.98 -6.59
CA GLY A 154 19.57 -38.02 -6.98
C GLY A 154 18.11 -37.55 -7.01
N THR A 155 17.26 -38.45 -7.49
CA THR A 155 15.80 -38.39 -7.48
C THR A 155 15.25 -38.35 -6.06
N ILE A 156 13.97 -38.06 -5.90
CA ILE A 156 13.36 -37.94 -4.57
C ILE A 156 13.37 -39.29 -3.86
N GLU A 157 13.11 -40.35 -4.60
CA GLU A 157 13.11 -41.74 -4.15
C GLU A 157 14.51 -42.16 -3.69
N GLU A 158 15.56 -41.88 -4.48
CA GLU A 158 16.95 -42.11 -4.08
C GLU A 158 17.30 -41.36 -2.79
N ARG A 159 16.88 -40.09 -2.67
CA ARG A 159 17.13 -39.29 -1.45
C ARG A 159 16.39 -39.82 -0.23
N VAL A 160 15.15 -40.26 -0.39
CA VAL A 160 14.37 -40.88 0.71
C VAL A 160 15.01 -42.21 1.12
N ALA A 161 15.49 -43.00 0.15
CA ALA A 161 16.18 -44.26 0.41
C ALA A 161 17.45 -44.09 1.24
N LEU A 162 18.17 -42.95 1.15
CA LEU A 162 19.31 -42.66 2.02
C LEU A 162 18.94 -42.73 3.51
N VAL A 163 17.73 -42.29 3.87
CA VAL A 163 17.24 -42.34 5.26
C VAL A 163 16.90 -43.76 5.68
N GLU A 164 16.27 -44.53 4.78
CA GLU A 164 15.88 -45.92 5.02
C GLU A 164 17.11 -46.82 5.19
N GLN A 165 18.14 -46.57 4.38
CA GLN A 165 19.43 -47.26 4.41
C GLN A 165 20.35 -46.78 5.54
N GLY A 166 19.96 -45.75 6.30
CA GLY A 166 20.75 -45.22 7.41
C GLY A 166 21.99 -44.43 6.99
N GLN A 167 22.06 -43.97 5.74
CA GLN A 167 23.14 -43.12 5.23
C GLN A 167 22.97 -41.64 5.64
N CYS A 168 21.74 -41.23 5.98
CA CYS A 168 21.43 -39.94 6.59
C CYS A 168 20.36 -40.14 7.68
N ASP A 169 20.39 -39.31 8.73
CA ASP A 169 19.36 -39.32 9.79
C ASP A 169 18.03 -38.70 9.31
N GLY A 170 18.10 -37.83 8.30
CA GLY A 170 16.94 -37.35 7.55
C GLY A 170 17.31 -36.56 6.30
N VAL A 171 16.30 -36.23 5.50
CA VAL A 171 16.46 -35.40 4.29
C VAL A 171 15.35 -34.36 4.20
N VAL A 172 15.66 -33.21 3.58
CA VAL A 172 14.68 -32.14 3.33
C VAL A 172 14.39 -32.02 1.85
N VAL A 173 13.12 -32.25 1.50
CA VAL A 173 12.61 -32.25 0.13
C VAL A 173 11.31 -31.45 0.02
N ALA A 174 10.94 -31.09 -1.21
CA ALA A 174 9.67 -30.41 -1.46
C ALA A 174 8.49 -31.33 -1.11
N THR A 175 7.54 -30.84 -0.33
CA THR A 175 6.35 -31.61 0.07
C THR A 175 5.53 -32.04 -1.15
N ALA A 176 5.42 -31.17 -2.17
CA ALA A 176 4.74 -31.48 -3.42
C ALA A 176 5.35 -32.69 -4.15
N ALA A 177 6.67 -32.88 -4.07
CA ALA A 177 7.31 -34.01 -4.73
C ALA A 177 6.97 -35.33 -4.05
N LEU A 178 6.93 -35.37 -2.72
CA LEU A 178 6.49 -36.54 -1.96
C LEU A 178 5.02 -36.88 -2.24
N LYS A 179 4.14 -35.87 -2.30
CA LYS A 179 2.72 -36.07 -2.61
C LYS A 179 2.51 -36.65 -4.02
N ARG A 180 3.20 -36.12 -5.03
CA ARG A 180 3.15 -36.61 -6.42
C ARG A 180 3.57 -38.07 -6.56
N LEU A 181 4.50 -38.51 -5.72
CA LEU A 181 5.04 -39.87 -5.70
C LEU A 181 4.30 -40.82 -4.73
N GLY A 182 3.27 -40.35 -4.02
CA GLY A 182 2.57 -41.18 -3.02
C GLY A 182 3.39 -41.47 -1.74
N LEU A 183 4.43 -40.69 -1.48
CA LEU A 183 5.36 -40.85 -0.37
C LEU A 183 5.00 -40.00 0.86
N GLN A 184 3.84 -39.36 0.91
CA GLN A 184 3.46 -38.43 2.00
C GLN A 184 3.49 -39.05 3.40
N LYS A 185 3.30 -40.37 3.53
CA LYS A 185 3.40 -41.09 4.83
C LYS A 185 4.80 -41.02 5.47
N ARG A 186 5.82 -40.60 4.70
CA ARG A 186 7.22 -40.55 5.13
C ARG A 186 7.59 -39.19 5.72
N ILE A 187 6.69 -38.21 5.58
CA ILE A 187 6.84 -36.88 6.18
C ILE A 187 6.72 -37.02 7.69
N LYS A 188 7.74 -36.54 8.42
CA LYS A 188 7.71 -36.46 9.88
C LYS A 188 7.39 -35.06 10.39
N GLU A 189 7.74 -34.05 9.60
CA GLU A 189 7.56 -32.65 9.94
C GLU A 189 7.46 -31.84 8.64
N VAL A 190 6.63 -30.82 8.64
CA VAL A 190 6.55 -29.81 7.57
C VAL A 190 7.09 -28.51 8.15
N PHE A 191 8.00 -27.87 7.44
CA PHE A 191 8.67 -26.69 7.95
C PHE A 191 7.89 -25.40 7.70
N PRO A 192 7.93 -24.44 8.63
CA PRO A 192 7.14 -23.20 8.56
C PRO A 192 7.80 -22.06 7.78
N TRP A 193 8.97 -22.28 7.17
CA TRP A 193 9.68 -21.24 6.42
C TRP A 193 9.09 -21.03 5.03
N GLU A 194 9.35 -19.86 4.46
CA GLU A 194 9.03 -19.57 3.06
C GLU A 194 9.97 -20.32 2.12
N THR A 195 9.41 -20.97 1.11
CA THR A 195 10.16 -21.72 0.10
C THR A 195 10.50 -20.83 -1.11
N MET A 196 11.25 -21.37 -2.07
CA MET A 196 11.52 -20.65 -3.32
C MET A 196 10.22 -20.32 -4.08
N PRO A 197 10.19 -19.22 -4.84
CA PRO A 197 9.03 -18.88 -5.65
C PRO A 197 8.57 -20.03 -6.54
N LEU A 198 7.24 -20.18 -6.65
CA LEU A 198 6.57 -21.18 -7.47
C LEU A 198 6.79 -22.65 -7.03
N GLN A 199 7.24 -22.89 -5.79
CA GLN A 199 7.33 -24.24 -5.22
C GLN A 199 5.99 -24.98 -5.34
N GLY A 200 6.08 -26.23 -5.82
CA GLY A 200 4.92 -27.10 -6.00
C GLY A 200 4.07 -26.82 -7.24
N GLN A 201 4.30 -25.73 -7.98
CA GLN A 201 3.64 -25.47 -9.26
C GLN A 201 4.39 -26.13 -10.43
N LEU A 202 3.65 -26.45 -11.49
CA LEU A 202 4.19 -26.92 -12.77
C LEU A 202 4.04 -25.81 -13.81
N ALA A 203 5.05 -25.70 -14.69
CA ALA A 203 5.02 -24.81 -15.82
C ALA A 203 4.90 -25.61 -17.11
N VAL A 204 4.00 -25.16 -17.99
CA VAL A 204 3.91 -25.61 -19.38
C VAL A 204 4.57 -24.56 -20.26
N VAL A 205 5.66 -24.91 -20.92
CA VAL A 205 6.41 -24.01 -21.80
C VAL A 205 6.25 -24.45 -23.25
N GLY A 206 6.09 -23.48 -24.14
CA GLY A 206 6.09 -23.71 -25.57
C GLY A 206 6.71 -22.53 -26.32
N ARG A 207 6.74 -22.64 -27.65
CA ARG A 207 7.25 -21.56 -28.51
C ARG A 207 6.27 -20.39 -28.50
N ARG A 208 6.80 -19.17 -28.44
CA ARG A 208 6.01 -17.94 -28.33
C ARG A 208 4.96 -17.79 -29.45
N GLY A 209 5.24 -18.30 -30.64
CA GLY A 209 4.33 -18.25 -31.80
C GLY A 209 3.23 -19.31 -31.83
N ASP A 210 3.24 -20.31 -30.94
CA ASP A 210 2.25 -21.41 -30.95
C ASP A 210 0.96 -21.00 -30.22
N GLU A 211 0.16 -20.16 -30.88
CA GLU A 211 -1.06 -19.57 -30.33
C GLU A 211 -2.17 -20.59 -30.02
N GLU A 212 -2.29 -21.65 -30.84
CA GLU A 212 -3.27 -22.73 -30.62
C GLU A 212 -2.99 -23.49 -29.32
N LEU A 213 -1.74 -23.94 -29.14
CA LEU A 213 -1.30 -24.62 -27.91
C LEU A 213 -1.42 -23.70 -26.71
N ARG A 214 -1.03 -22.42 -26.85
CA ARG A 214 -1.23 -21.42 -25.81
C ARG A 214 -2.71 -21.32 -25.43
N GLY A 215 -3.62 -21.30 -26.40
CA GLY A 215 -5.07 -21.31 -26.18
C GLY A 215 -5.53 -22.47 -25.30
N ILE A 216 -5.13 -23.69 -25.65
CA ILE A 216 -5.46 -24.93 -24.91
C ILE A 216 -4.98 -24.84 -23.46
N PHE A 217 -3.67 -24.64 -23.25
CA PHE A 217 -3.09 -24.67 -21.90
C PHE A 217 -3.48 -23.45 -21.07
N SER A 218 -3.93 -22.36 -21.68
CA SER A 218 -4.43 -21.21 -20.93
C SER A 218 -5.63 -21.55 -20.03
N ALA A 219 -6.36 -22.64 -20.28
CA ALA A 219 -7.48 -23.09 -19.44
C ALA A 219 -7.05 -23.51 -18.02
N ILE A 220 -5.79 -23.94 -17.85
CA ILE A 220 -5.24 -24.39 -16.57
C ILE A 220 -4.27 -23.39 -15.96
N ASP A 221 -4.09 -22.21 -16.58
CA ASP A 221 -3.18 -21.17 -16.09
C ASP A 221 -3.79 -20.40 -14.91
N VAL A 222 -3.29 -20.66 -13.70
CA VAL A 222 -3.80 -20.02 -12.47
C VAL A 222 -3.58 -18.52 -12.44
N ARG A 223 -2.60 -18.01 -13.18
CA ARG A 223 -2.30 -16.58 -13.26
C ARG A 223 -3.47 -15.77 -13.81
N LYS A 224 -4.38 -16.39 -14.59
CA LYS A 224 -5.62 -15.73 -15.06
C LYS A 224 -6.55 -15.28 -13.94
N LYS A 225 -6.44 -15.89 -12.77
CA LYS A 225 -7.23 -15.55 -11.58
C LYS A 225 -6.53 -14.53 -10.69
N TYR A 226 -5.26 -14.22 -10.95
CA TYR A 226 -4.54 -13.25 -10.16
C TYR A 226 -5.07 -11.85 -10.47
N GLY A 227 -5.14 -11.03 -9.43
CA GLY A 227 -5.26 -9.59 -9.54
C GLY A 227 -3.91 -8.97 -9.88
N GLN A 228 -3.72 -7.73 -9.44
CA GLN A 228 -2.48 -6.99 -9.68
C GLN A 228 -2.09 -6.17 -8.46
N VAL A 229 -0.81 -5.84 -8.36
CA VAL A 229 -0.32 -4.88 -7.37
C VAL A 229 0.05 -3.59 -8.09
N THR A 230 -0.42 -2.46 -7.58
CA THR A 230 -0.06 -1.13 -8.06
C THR A 230 0.69 -0.39 -6.96
N LEU A 231 1.98 -0.10 -7.18
CA LEU A 231 2.75 0.77 -6.30
C LEU A 231 2.40 2.22 -6.64
N VAL A 232 1.95 2.99 -5.67
CA VAL A 232 1.49 4.38 -5.87
C VAL A 232 2.25 5.31 -4.94
N GLY A 233 2.85 6.35 -5.51
CA GLY A 233 3.43 7.44 -4.73
C GLY A 233 2.36 8.39 -4.20
N ALA A 234 2.34 8.59 -2.89
CA ALA A 234 1.37 9.43 -2.19
C ALA A 234 1.75 10.92 -2.18
N GLY A 235 2.99 11.26 -2.56
CA GLY A 235 3.52 12.61 -2.41
C GLY A 235 4.24 12.83 -1.06
N PRO A 236 4.82 14.03 -0.85
CA PRO A 236 5.69 14.31 0.30
C PRO A 236 4.96 14.51 1.63
N GLY A 237 3.65 14.77 1.60
CA GLY A 237 2.86 15.01 2.80
C GLY A 237 1.54 15.69 2.49
N ASP A 238 1.58 16.73 1.65
CA ASP A 238 0.35 17.39 1.19
C ASP A 238 -0.53 16.43 0.38
N PRO A 239 -1.79 16.19 0.80
CA PRO A 239 -2.72 15.29 0.11
C PRO A 239 -3.00 15.68 -1.34
N GLU A 240 -2.86 16.95 -1.72
CA GLU A 240 -3.13 17.44 -3.08
C GLU A 240 -1.98 17.13 -4.04
N LEU A 241 -0.80 16.77 -3.52
CA LEU A 241 0.35 16.36 -4.34
C LEU A 241 0.28 14.89 -4.79
N ILE A 242 -0.79 14.15 -4.46
CA ILE A 242 -1.06 12.86 -5.09
C ILE A 242 -1.40 13.03 -6.56
N THR A 243 -0.90 12.14 -7.42
CA THR A 243 -1.20 12.20 -8.85
C THR A 243 -2.63 11.79 -9.15
N ALA A 244 -3.22 12.36 -10.21
CA ALA A 244 -4.54 11.97 -10.69
C ALA A 244 -4.65 10.46 -11.02
N LYS A 245 -3.55 9.84 -11.48
CA LYS A 245 -3.48 8.39 -11.71
C LYS A 245 -3.48 7.61 -10.39
N GLY A 246 -2.82 8.13 -9.36
CA GLY A 246 -2.85 7.57 -8.00
C GLY A 246 -4.26 7.56 -7.41
N ILE A 247 -4.99 8.67 -7.52
CA ILE A 247 -6.42 8.74 -7.11
C ILE A 247 -7.26 7.68 -7.84
N LYS A 248 -7.10 7.57 -9.17
CA LYS A 248 -7.83 6.55 -9.97
C LYS A 248 -7.51 5.12 -9.52
N ALA A 249 -6.27 4.83 -9.14
CA ALA A 249 -5.88 3.52 -8.62
C ALA A 249 -6.50 3.26 -7.24
N LEU A 250 -6.46 4.23 -6.33
CA LEU A 250 -7.05 4.12 -4.99
C LEU A 250 -8.57 3.87 -5.04
N LYS A 251 -9.29 4.54 -5.93
CA LYS A 251 -10.73 4.34 -6.12
C LYS A 251 -11.10 2.93 -6.62
N LYS A 252 -10.18 2.26 -7.34
CA LYS A 252 -10.37 0.91 -7.89
C LYS A 252 -9.80 -0.19 -7.00
N ALA A 253 -9.15 0.16 -5.89
CA ALA A 253 -8.47 -0.79 -5.04
C ALA A 253 -9.47 -1.63 -4.24
N ASP A 254 -9.22 -2.93 -4.16
CA ASP A 254 -9.89 -3.83 -3.23
C ASP A 254 -9.20 -3.77 -1.86
N CYS A 255 -7.86 -3.62 -1.86
CA CYS A 255 -7.02 -3.51 -0.67
C CYS A 255 -5.93 -2.45 -0.85
N VAL A 256 -5.67 -1.65 0.19
CA VAL A 256 -4.63 -0.62 0.23
C VAL A 256 -3.68 -0.84 1.39
N PHE A 257 -2.42 -1.12 1.09
CA PHE A 257 -1.31 -1.19 2.04
C PHE A 257 -0.61 0.18 2.12
N TYR A 258 -0.59 0.81 3.28
CA TYR A 258 -0.01 2.15 3.47
C TYR A 258 0.92 2.23 4.68
N ASP A 259 1.92 3.09 4.60
CA ASP A 259 2.90 3.29 5.67
C ASP A 259 2.72 4.63 6.41
N TYR A 260 3.59 4.86 7.39
CA TYR A 260 3.57 6.03 8.26
C TYR A 260 3.67 7.37 7.51
N LEU A 261 4.33 7.40 6.35
CA LEU A 261 4.58 8.65 5.62
C LEU A 261 3.38 9.11 4.80
N VAL A 262 2.36 8.27 4.64
CA VAL A 262 1.14 8.59 3.90
C VAL A 262 0.22 9.45 4.76
N HIS A 263 -0.23 10.58 4.22
CA HIS A 263 -1.24 11.41 4.86
C HIS A 263 -2.61 10.72 4.87
N SER A 264 -3.36 10.81 5.98
CA SER A 264 -4.65 10.12 6.17
C SER A 264 -5.67 10.49 5.10
N ASP A 265 -5.69 11.75 4.66
CA ASP A 265 -6.67 12.27 3.71
C ASP A 265 -6.54 11.62 2.33
N VAL A 266 -5.34 11.17 1.96
CA VAL A 266 -5.14 10.39 0.73
C VAL A 266 -5.93 9.06 0.78
N LEU A 267 -6.10 8.48 1.97
CA LEU A 267 -6.85 7.24 2.15
C LEU A 267 -8.36 7.42 1.98
N LEU A 268 -8.87 8.66 1.90
CA LEU A 268 -10.29 8.92 1.61
C LEU A 268 -10.64 8.49 0.19
N TYR A 269 -9.71 8.58 -0.76
CA TYR A 269 -9.90 8.10 -2.14
C TYR A 269 -10.09 6.58 -2.23
N ALA A 270 -9.71 5.83 -1.19
CA ALA A 270 -9.90 4.38 -1.08
C ALA A 270 -10.99 4.01 -0.07
N ALA A 271 -12.10 4.75 -0.04
CA ALA A 271 -13.16 4.59 0.96
C ALA A 271 -13.74 3.17 1.04
N LYS A 272 -13.82 2.48 -0.10
CA LYS A 272 -14.40 1.13 -0.23
C LYS A 272 -13.40 0.01 0.07
N ALA A 273 -12.11 0.28 -0.04
CA ALA A 273 -11.06 -0.72 0.10
C ALA A 273 -10.86 -1.17 1.57
N GLU A 274 -10.34 -2.38 1.74
CA GLU A 274 -9.62 -2.76 2.96
C GLU A 274 -8.36 -1.88 3.09
N LYS A 275 -8.08 -1.36 4.29
CA LYS A 275 -6.92 -0.50 4.55
C LYS A 275 -6.02 -1.19 5.56
N VAL A 276 -4.81 -1.55 5.13
CA VAL A 276 -3.84 -2.27 5.93
C VAL A 276 -2.66 -1.35 6.21
N TYR A 277 -2.49 -0.96 7.48
CA TYR A 277 -1.35 -0.17 7.90
C TYR A 277 -0.12 -1.06 8.09
N VAL A 278 1.00 -0.69 7.45
CA VAL A 278 2.25 -1.47 7.46
C VAL A 278 3.47 -0.67 7.90
N GLY A 279 3.25 0.51 8.49
CA GLY A 279 4.33 1.34 9.03
C GLY A 279 4.82 0.86 10.41
N LYS A 280 6.03 1.30 10.79
CA LYS A 280 6.60 1.07 12.13
C LYS A 280 5.83 1.89 13.17
N ARG A 281 4.96 1.28 13.98
CA ARG A 281 4.46 1.91 15.20
C ARG A 281 5.53 1.81 16.29
N LYS A 282 5.80 2.90 17.01
CA LYS A 282 6.66 2.86 18.22
C LYS A 282 6.08 1.82 19.18
N GLY A 283 6.81 0.74 19.45
CA GLY A 283 6.46 -0.27 20.44
C GLY A 283 5.81 -1.57 19.94
N GLU A 284 5.47 -1.70 18.65
CA GLU A 284 4.93 -2.95 18.08
C GLU A 284 6.00 -3.73 17.30
N HIS A 285 5.90 -5.07 17.29
CA HIS A 285 6.72 -5.93 16.44
C HIS A 285 6.58 -5.48 14.98
N THR A 286 7.68 -5.03 14.41
CA THR A 286 7.74 -4.53 13.04
C THR A 286 7.40 -5.65 12.07
N LEU A 287 6.41 -5.44 11.18
CA LEU A 287 6.22 -6.32 10.03
C LEU A 287 7.52 -6.30 9.23
N ALA A 288 8.19 -7.45 9.11
CA ALA A 288 9.37 -7.56 8.27
C ALA A 288 8.99 -7.25 6.81
N GLN A 289 9.91 -6.66 6.03
CA GLN A 289 9.67 -6.36 4.61
C GLN A 289 9.21 -7.60 3.83
N GLU A 290 9.71 -8.78 4.21
CA GLU A 290 9.31 -10.08 3.67
C GLU A 290 7.82 -10.39 3.93
N GLU A 291 7.32 -10.08 5.12
CA GLU A 291 5.93 -10.32 5.50
C GLU A 291 4.97 -9.41 4.73
N LEU A 292 5.31 -8.11 4.60
CA LEU A 292 4.57 -7.20 3.73
C LEU A 292 4.50 -7.74 2.30
N SER A 293 5.65 -8.14 1.74
CA SER A 293 5.72 -8.65 0.36
C SER A 293 4.86 -9.91 0.20
N ARG A 294 4.85 -10.79 1.21
CA ARG A 294 4.00 -11.98 1.27
C ARG A 294 2.51 -11.64 1.30
N MET A 295 2.10 -10.65 2.10
CA MET A 295 0.71 -10.19 2.16
C MET A 295 0.25 -9.62 0.80
N LEU A 296 1.09 -8.80 0.15
CA LEU A 296 0.82 -8.28 -1.19
C LEU A 296 0.62 -9.42 -2.19
N ARG A 297 1.49 -10.43 -2.14
CA ARG A 297 1.39 -11.63 -2.99
C ARG A 297 0.09 -12.39 -2.76
N GLN A 298 -0.24 -12.69 -1.50
CA GLN A 298 -1.44 -13.46 -1.14
C GLN A 298 -2.71 -12.77 -1.63
N LYS A 299 -2.84 -11.46 -1.39
CA LYS A 299 -3.98 -10.65 -1.84
C LYS A 299 -4.10 -10.62 -3.37
N ALA A 300 -2.99 -10.39 -4.08
CA ALA A 300 -3.01 -10.42 -5.54
C ALA A 300 -3.33 -11.82 -6.09
N MET A 301 -2.80 -12.89 -5.51
CA MET A 301 -3.14 -14.27 -5.92
C MET A 301 -4.60 -14.64 -5.67
N ALA A 302 -5.25 -13.99 -4.70
CA ALA A 302 -6.69 -14.13 -4.43
C ALA A 302 -7.59 -13.38 -5.44
N GLY A 303 -7.00 -12.67 -6.41
CA GLY A 303 -7.74 -11.93 -7.44
C GLY A 303 -7.93 -10.44 -7.13
N GLU A 304 -7.41 -9.94 -6.01
CA GLU A 304 -7.63 -8.56 -5.58
C GLU A 304 -6.74 -7.55 -6.34
N ASN A 305 -7.29 -6.37 -6.63
CA ASN A 305 -6.54 -5.19 -7.06
C ASN A 305 -5.93 -4.52 -5.82
N VAL A 306 -4.65 -4.77 -5.60
CA VAL A 306 -3.92 -4.29 -4.43
C VAL A 306 -3.20 -3.00 -4.76
N VAL A 307 -3.34 -1.98 -3.92
CA VAL A 307 -2.52 -0.77 -3.97
C VAL A 307 -1.52 -0.78 -2.82
N ARG A 308 -0.23 -0.66 -3.14
CA ARG A 308 0.84 -0.35 -2.17
C ARG A 308 1.12 1.15 -2.23
N LEU A 309 0.49 1.90 -1.32
CA LEU A 309 0.59 3.36 -1.23
C LEU A 309 1.80 3.75 -0.38
N LYS A 310 2.78 4.44 -0.98
CA LYS A 310 4.08 4.76 -0.36
C LYS A 310 4.26 6.27 -0.30
N GLY A 311 4.83 6.79 0.80
CA GLY A 311 5.20 8.21 0.87
C GLY A 311 6.20 8.60 -0.22
N GLY A 312 6.08 9.83 -0.75
CA GLY A 312 6.92 10.33 -1.82
C GLY A 312 6.70 9.59 -3.14
N ASP A 313 7.80 9.10 -3.74
CA ASP A 313 7.82 8.28 -4.94
C ASP A 313 8.18 6.81 -4.61
N PRO A 314 7.51 5.81 -5.20
CA PRO A 314 7.77 4.39 -4.90
C PRO A 314 9.20 3.91 -5.16
N LEU A 315 9.91 4.52 -6.11
CA LEU A 315 11.21 4.07 -6.62
C LEU A 315 12.39 4.94 -6.17
N ILE A 316 12.16 6.06 -5.48
CA ILE A 316 13.21 6.88 -4.88
C ILE A 316 13.33 6.56 -3.39
N PHE A 317 14.34 5.75 -3.03
CA PHE A 317 14.60 5.27 -1.66
C PHE A 317 13.40 4.60 -0.95
N GLY A 318 12.39 4.18 -1.71
CA GLY A 318 11.15 3.60 -1.19
C GLY A 318 11.16 2.07 -1.09
N ARG A 319 12.24 1.38 -1.47
CA ARG A 319 12.31 -0.09 -1.60
C ARG A 319 11.30 -0.71 -2.60
N GLY A 320 10.76 0.09 -3.52
CA GLY A 320 9.81 -0.41 -4.52
C GLY A 320 10.42 -1.46 -5.45
N ALA A 321 11.72 -1.42 -5.72
CA ALA A 321 12.42 -2.40 -6.54
C ALA A 321 12.35 -3.82 -5.94
N ASP A 322 12.64 -3.96 -4.64
CA ASP A 322 12.56 -5.23 -3.90
C ASP A 322 11.15 -5.83 -4.00
N GLU A 323 10.12 -5.00 -3.74
CA GLU A 323 8.71 -5.40 -3.80
C GLU A 323 8.32 -5.85 -5.21
N ILE A 324 8.75 -5.12 -6.24
CA ILE A 324 8.51 -5.46 -7.65
C ILE A 324 9.17 -6.79 -8.01
N GLN A 325 10.43 -6.99 -7.65
CA GLN A 325 11.18 -8.20 -7.97
C GLN A 325 10.55 -9.42 -7.30
N TYR A 326 10.22 -9.31 -6.02
CA TYR A 326 9.54 -10.37 -5.28
C TYR A 326 8.21 -10.77 -5.94
N LEU A 327 7.33 -9.80 -6.21
CA LEU A 327 6.02 -10.05 -6.83
C LEU A 327 6.14 -10.63 -8.25
N ARG A 328 7.13 -10.15 -9.03
CA ARG A 328 7.40 -10.67 -10.38
C ARG A 328 7.91 -12.11 -10.37
N SER A 329 8.65 -12.53 -9.35
CA SER A 329 9.06 -13.95 -9.24
C SER A 329 7.88 -14.91 -9.07
N TYR A 330 6.71 -14.39 -8.68
CA TYR A 330 5.44 -15.11 -8.60
C TYR A 330 4.52 -14.85 -9.81
N HIS A 331 5.02 -14.19 -10.86
CA HIS A 331 4.26 -13.77 -12.04
C HIS A 331 3.04 -12.89 -11.75
N ILE A 332 3.08 -12.14 -10.63
CA ILE A 332 2.05 -11.13 -10.34
C ILE A 332 2.35 -9.88 -11.17
N LYS A 333 1.31 -9.34 -11.81
CA LYS A 333 1.42 -8.09 -12.55
C LYS A 333 1.64 -6.94 -11.57
N VAL A 334 2.70 -6.18 -11.80
CA VAL A 334 3.02 -4.98 -11.02
C VAL A 334 3.03 -3.75 -11.90
N GLU A 335 2.26 -2.73 -11.52
CA GLU A 335 2.29 -1.40 -12.12
C GLU A 335 2.89 -0.40 -11.12
N VAL A 336 3.64 0.57 -11.61
CA VAL A 336 4.15 1.68 -10.80
C VAL A 336 3.50 2.97 -11.28
N ILE A 337 2.93 3.72 -10.34
CA ILE A 337 2.43 5.07 -10.53
C ILE A 337 3.38 6.00 -9.76
N PRO A 338 4.13 6.87 -10.45
CA PRO A 338 5.06 7.77 -9.78
C PRO A 338 4.33 8.75 -8.86
N GLY A 339 5.06 9.23 -7.87
CA GLY A 339 4.61 10.29 -6.97
C GLY A 339 5.56 11.48 -6.97
N ILE A 340 5.11 12.59 -6.40
CA ILE A 340 6.01 13.70 -6.13
C ILE A 340 6.93 13.30 -4.98
N SER A 341 8.24 13.15 -5.25
CA SER A 341 9.21 12.82 -4.21
C SER A 341 9.37 13.98 -3.24
N SER A 342 9.67 13.68 -1.97
CA SER A 342 10.06 14.71 -0.99
C SER A 342 11.28 15.50 -1.43
N ALA A 343 12.21 14.86 -2.14
CA ALA A 343 13.41 15.49 -2.68
C ALA A 343 13.12 16.63 -3.66
N THR A 344 11.97 16.62 -4.33
CA THR A 344 11.59 17.63 -5.33
C THR A 344 10.42 18.50 -4.88
N GLY A 345 9.42 17.89 -4.23
CA GLY A 345 8.19 18.56 -3.80
C GLY A 345 8.43 19.56 -2.68
N ILE A 346 9.25 19.21 -1.69
CA ILE A 346 9.54 20.10 -0.56
C ILE A 346 10.29 21.36 -1.03
N PRO A 347 11.43 21.27 -1.75
CA PRO A 347 12.12 22.47 -2.26
C PRO A 347 11.21 23.34 -3.13
N SER A 348 10.42 22.72 -4.03
CA SER A 348 9.50 23.45 -4.90
C SER A 348 8.44 24.22 -4.11
N GLY A 349 7.88 23.62 -3.06
CA GLY A 349 6.91 24.28 -2.18
C GLY A 349 7.50 25.47 -1.39
N LEU A 350 8.81 25.49 -1.21
CA LEU A 350 9.56 26.58 -0.57
C LEU A 350 10.12 27.60 -1.57
N GLY A 351 9.86 27.43 -2.87
CA GLY A 351 10.43 28.29 -3.92
C GLY A 351 11.93 28.07 -4.15
N ILE A 352 12.49 26.97 -3.66
CA ILE A 352 13.91 26.61 -3.82
C ILE A 352 14.04 25.72 -5.06
N PRO A 353 14.68 26.20 -6.14
CA PRO A 353 14.94 25.37 -7.30
C PRO A 353 16.07 24.38 -7.00
N LEU A 354 16.01 23.16 -7.53
CA LEU A 354 17.14 22.23 -7.42
C LEU A 354 18.26 22.53 -8.42
N THR A 355 17.94 23.23 -9.50
CA THR A 355 18.90 23.71 -10.51
C THR A 355 18.57 25.15 -10.85
N ALA A 356 19.60 25.97 -11.05
CA ALA A 356 19.43 27.36 -11.43
C ALA A 356 20.61 27.80 -12.29
N ARG A 357 20.33 28.51 -13.38
CA ARG A 357 21.35 28.95 -14.34
C ARG A 357 22.40 29.80 -13.61
N GLY A 358 23.68 29.47 -13.80
CA GLY A 358 24.80 30.16 -13.15
C GLY A 358 24.99 29.84 -11.67
N VAL A 359 24.16 28.95 -11.09
CA VAL A 359 24.22 28.57 -9.67
C VAL A 359 24.38 27.05 -9.50
N ALA A 360 23.52 26.25 -10.12
CA ALA A 360 23.54 24.80 -10.03
C ALA A 360 23.05 24.16 -11.33
N SER A 361 23.87 23.31 -11.93
CA SER A 361 23.62 22.56 -13.16
C SER A 361 23.41 21.06 -12.93
N SER A 362 23.69 20.58 -11.71
CA SER A 362 23.65 19.17 -11.34
C SER A 362 23.06 18.97 -9.93
N VAL A 363 22.38 17.84 -9.74
CA VAL A 363 21.72 17.48 -8.48
C VAL A 363 22.00 16.02 -8.14
N ALA A 364 22.34 15.74 -6.89
CA ALA A 364 22.47 14.38 -6.37
C ALA A 364 21.47 14.12 -5.24
N PHE A 365 20.79 12.98 -5.30
CA PHE A 365 19.92 12.50 -4.22
C PHE A 365 20.61 11.36 -3.49
N LEU A 366 20.77 11.49 -2.18
CA LEU A 366 21.47 10.54 -1.32
C LEU A 366 20.60 10.10 -0.15
N SER A 367 20.85 8.90 0.35
CA SER A 367 20.34 8.42 1.63
C SER A 367 21.36 8.74 2.72
N GLY A 368 20.90 9.26 3.86
CA GLY A 368 21.74 9.45 5.05
C GLY A 368 22.08 8.13 5.77
N HIS A 369 21.36 7.05 5.46
CA HIS A 369 21.77 5.69 5.82
C HIS A 369 22.62 5.13 4.68
N GLY A 370 23.88 4.80 4.97
CA GLY A 370 24.78 4.12 4.02
C GLY A 370 24.34 2.67 3.75
N GLU A 371 25.08 1.96 2.89
CA GLU A 371 24.79 0.56 2.50
C GLU A 371 24.90 -0.45 3.66
N SER A 372 25.56 -0.07 4.76
CA SER A 372 25.76 -0.90 5.95
C SER A 372 24.84 -0.44 7.09
N GLU A 373 24.07 -1.38 7.66
CA GLU A 373 23.31 -1.19 8.91
C GLU A 373 24.19 -1.30 10.17
N ASP A 374 25.51 -1.44 10.03
CA ASP A 374 26.43 -1.51 11.17
C ASP A 374 26.56 -0.13 11.83
N ASN A 375 25.76 0.07 12.87
CA ASN A 375 25.80 1.28 13.69
C ASN A 375 27.06 1.37 14.57
N GLN A 376 27.87 0.30 14.69
CA GLN A 376 29.09 0.32 15.50
C GLN A 376 30.27 0.99 14.77
N HIS A 377 30.30 0.91 13.44
CA HIS A 377 31.33 1.53 12.60
C HIS A 377 30.73 2.28 11.40
N PRO A 378 30.14 3.47 11.61
CA PRO A 378 29.54 4.24 10.53
C PRO A 378 30.61 4.70 9.53
N GLN A 379 30.50 4.26 8.28
CA GLN A 379 31.36 4.72 7.19
C GLN A 379 30.95 6.14 6.74
N PRO A 380 31.90 6.99 6.30
CA PRO A 380 31.57 8.26 5.67
C PRO A 380 30.65 8.05 4.46
N ILE A 381 29.71 8.98 4.26
CA ILE A 381 28.82 8.93 3.10
C ILE A 381 29.61 9.41 1.88
N GLU A 382 29.64 8.59 0.83
CA GLU A 382 30.24 9.01 -0.44
C GLU A 382 29.33 10.04 -1.13
N ILE A 383 29.88 11.22 -1.42
CA ILE A 383 29.13 12.33 -2.02
C ILE A 383 29.66 12.52 -3.45
N PRO A 384 28.84 12.26 -4.49
CA PRO A 384 29.25 12.50 -5.86
C PRO A 384 29.42 14.00 -6.10
N LYS A 385 30.25 14.36 -7.09
CA LYS A 385 30.39 15.76 -7.52
C LYS A 385 29.06 16.25 -8.10
N ALA A 386 28.39 17.15 -7.38
CA ALA A 386 27.15 17.80 -7.78
C ALA A 386 27.09 19.21 -7.17
N ASP A 387 26.38 20.13 -7.83
CA ASP A 387 26.21 21.51 -7.36
C ASP A 387 25.21 21.61 -6.21
N THR A 388 24.18 20.75 -6.23
CA THR A 388 23.17 20.61 -5.18
C THR A 388 23.09 19.17 -4.72
N VAL A 389 23.10 18.95 -3.40
CA VAL A 389 22.98 17.62 -2.81
C VAL A 389 21.78 17.59 -1.86
N ILE A 390 20.93 16.58 -2.03
CA ILE A 390 19.75 16.36 -1.20
C ILE A 390 19.92 15.06 -0.43
N PHE A 391 19.87 15.11 0.90
CA PHE A 391 19.87 13.93 1.75
C PHE A 391 18.47 13.63 2.27
N LEU A 392 17.99 12.41 1.99
CA LEU A 392 16.82 11.82 2.63
C LEU A 392 17.27 10.97 3.82
N MET A 393 16.43 10.83 4.84
CA MET A 393 16.72 9.96 6.00
C MET A 393 18.04 10.33 6.72
N GLY A 394 18.41 11.61 6.70
CA GLY A 394 19.72 12.11 7.18
C GLY A 394 19.71 12.74 8.56
N LEU A 395 18.55 13.07 9.14
CA LEU A 395 18.48 13.88 10.37
C LEU A 395 19.27 13.28 11.55
N THR A 396 19.11 11.98 11.80
CA THR A 396 19.83 11.26 12.87
C THR A 396 21.31 11.03 12.57
N LYS A 397 21.75 11.30 11.34
CA LYS A 397 23.13 11.14 10.86
C LYS A 397 23.71 12.48 10.39
N LEU A 398 23.15 13.60 10.86
CA LEU A 398 23.55 14.95 10.45
C LEU A 398 25.06 15.19 10.66
N ASP A 399 25.61 14.69 11.78
CA ASP A 399 27.04 14.82 12.07
C ASP A 399 27.93 14.13 11.03
N LEU A 400 27.54 12.92 10.61
CA LEU A 400 28.25 12.18 9.57
C LEU A 400 28.13 12.86 8.20
N ILE A 401 26.96 13.43 7.89
CA ILE A 401 26.74 14.18 6.65
C ILE A 401 27.67 15.40 6.61
N VAL A 402 27.74 16.18 7.69
CA VAL A 402 28.61 17.37 7.76
C VAL A 402 30.08 17.00 7.67
N GLN A 403 30.52 15.95 8.37
CA GLN A 403 31.89 15.43 8.25
C GLN A 403 32.21 14.98 6.82
N SER A 404 31.27 14.30 6.16
CA SER A 404 31.41 13.82 4.78
C SER A 404 31.49 14.99 3.79
N LEU A 405 30.68 16.03 3.97
CA LEU A 405 30.74 17.25 3.15
C LEU A 405 32.13 17.91 3.25
N LYS A 406 32.62 18.12 4.47
CA LYS A 406 33.97 18.70 4.70
C LYS A 406 35.08 17.85 4.10
N LYS A 407 35.03 16.53 4.28
CA LYS A 407 36.01 15.59 3.72
C LYS A 407 36.04 15.62 2.18
N ASN A 408 34.89 15.83 1.54
CA ASN A 408 34.77 15.96 0.09
C ASN A 408 35.06 17.39 -0.43
N GLY A 409 35.58 18.28 0.42
CA GLY A 409 36.03 19.62 0.01
C GLY A 409 34.92 20.66 -0.14
N TRP A 410 33.72 20.41 0.39
CA TRP A 410 32.65 21.41 0.38
C TRP A 410 33.03 22.61 1.28
N PRO A 411 32.83 23.86 0.82
CA PRO A 411 33.16 25.03 1.63
C PRO A 411 32.34 25.10 2.92
N ASP A 412 32.96 25.50 4.03
CA ASP A 412 32.28 25.65 5.33
C ASP A 412 31.08 26.63 5.29
N GLN A 413 31.11 27.60 4.37
CA GLN A 413 30.06 28.60 4.18
C GLN A 413 28.97 28.19 3.19
N ILE A 414 29.06 26.99 2.59
CA ILE A 414 28.00 26.54 1.69
C ILE A 414 26.68 26.44 2.47
N PRO A 415 25.57 26.98 1.93
CA PRO A 415 24.27 26.92 2.59
C PRO A 415 23.78 25.49 2.79
N VAL A 416 23.14 25.25 3.94
CA VAL A 416 22.45 24.01 4.29
C VAL A 416 21.08 24.35 4.89
N MET A 417 20.06 23.63 4.45
CA MET A 417 18.71 23.72 4.99
C MET A 417 18.19 22.34 5.39
N ILE A 418 17.59 22.25 6.57
CA ILE A 418 16.86 21.08 7.04
C ILE A 418 15.38 21.42 7.07
N VAL A 419 14.57 20.61 6.39
CA VAL A 419 13.11 20.74 6.37
C VAL A 419 12.50 19.49 6.96
N CYS A 420 11.87 19.60 8.12
CA CYS A 420 11.13 18.52 8.77
C CYS A 420 9.66 18.59 8.40
N GLN A 421 9.01 17.43 8.27
CA GLN A 421 7.56 17.33 7.97
C GLN A 421 7.14 18.18 6.76
N GLY A 422 8.00 18.30 5.75
CA GLY A 422 7.79 19.24 4.64
C GLY A 422 6.45 19.03 3.94
N THR A 423 5.83 20.12 3.51
CA THR A 423 4.46 20.21 2.95
C THR A 423 3.32 19.89 3.91
N ARG A 424 3.60 19.59 5.19
CA ARG A 424 2.58 19.35 6.23
C ARG A 424 2.45 20.59 7.14
N LEU A 425 1.40 20.61 7.96
CA LEU A 425 1.20 21.72 8.90
C LEU A 425 2.26 21.80 9.99
N GLN A 426 2.90 20.68 10.32
CA GLN A 426 3.98 20.61 11.30
C GLN A 426 5.36 20.90 10.67
N GLU A 427 5.39 21.48 9.46
CA GLU A 427 6.64 21.82 8.78
C GLU A 427 7.51 22.74 9.66
N SER A 428 8.78 22.36 9.82
CA SER A 428 9.77 23.20 10.48
C SER A 428 11.04 23.25 9.64
N ILE A 429 11.68 24.42 9.63
CA ILE A 429 12.81 24.72 8.77
C ILE A 429 13.95 25.27 9.62
N VAL A 430 15.14 24.70 9.46
CA VAL A 430 16.38 25.23 10.02
C VAL A 430 17.34 25.48 8.88
N SER A 431 17.86 26.70 8.77
CA SER A 431 18.79 27.10 7.71
C SER A 431 20.08 27.63 8.32
N GLY A 432 21.21 27.25 7.74
CA GLY A 432 22.55 27.64 8.17
C GLY A 432 23.59 27.35 7.09
N THR A 433 24.82 27.07 7.51
CA THR A 433 25.91 26.65 6.64
C THR A 433 26.47 25.31 7.10
N VAL A 434 27.32 24.65 6.32
CA VAL A 434 28.03 23.44 6.75
C VAL A 434 28.73 23.63 8.10
N ALA A 435 29.26 24.82 8.39
CA ALA A 435 29.88 25.13 9.66
C ALA A 435 28.90 25.30 10.84
N THR A 436 27.66 25.73 10.61
CA THR A 436 26.73 26.13 11.69
C THR A 436 25.54 25.19 11.88
N ILE A 437 25.19 24.39 10.86
CA ILE A 437 23.91 23.68 10.81
C ILE A 437 23.73 22.69 11.96
N GLN A 438 24.79 22.02 12.42
CA GLN A 438 24.71 21.08 13.56
C GLN A 438 24.28 21.79 14.85
N LYS A 439 24.88 22.96 15.13
CA LYS A 439 24.56 23.75 16.32
C LYS A 439 23.13 24.29 16.27
N LEU A 440 22.71 24.78 15.09
CA LEU A 440 21.36 25.28 14.89
C LEU A 440 20.32 24.17 15.02
N ALA A 441 20.58 23.00 14.43
CA ALA A 441 19.70 21.84 14.52
C ALA A 441 19.59 21.30 15.96
N ALA A 442 20.68 21.33 16.74
CA ALA A 442 20.68 20.86 18.13
C ALA A 442 19.93 21.81 19.09
N ALA A 443 19.81 23.09 18.76
CA ALA A 443 19.00 24.05 19.52
C ALA A 443 17.49 23.85 19.31
N GLU A 444 17.12 23.16 18.23
CA GLU A 444 15.74 22.89 17.84
C GLU A 444 15.36 21.43 18.10
N ASN A 445 14.12 21.19 18.51
CA ASN A 445 13.63 19.81 18.72
C ASN A 445 13.13 19.18 17.41
N LEU A 446 14.03 19.01 16.43
CA LEU A 446 13.69 18.52 15.10
C LEU A 446 13.23 17.05 15.12
N GLN A 447 12.12 16.78 14.45
CA GLN A 447 11.54 15.43 14.35
C GLN A 447 11.53 14.94 12.90
N PRO A 448 11.82 13.65 12.65
CA PRO A 448 11.69 13.06 11.32
C PRO A 448 10.22 12.93 10.89
N PRO A 449 9.94 12.75 9.58
CA PRO A 449 10.89 12.74 8.45
C PRO A 449 11.45 14.14 8.16
N ALA A 450 12.69 14.18 7.66
CA ALA A 450 13.35 15.42 7.28
C ALA A 450 14.13 15.27 5.97
N LEU A 451 14.23 16.38 5.23
CA LEU A 451 15.04 16.57 4.04
C LEU A 451 16.19 17.53 4.37
N ILE A 452 17.41 17.21 3.95
CA ILE A 452 18.54 18.14 4.05
C ILE A 452 18.94 18.56 2.64
N ILE A 453 18.99 19.87 2.40
CA ILE A 453 19.33 20.50 1.13
C ILE A 453 20.67 21.20 1.32
N VAL A 454 21.67 20.87 0.50
CA VAL A 454 23.00 21.47 0.52
C VAL A 454 23.29 22.09 -0.83
N GLY A 455 23.68 23.36 -0.85
CA GLY A 455 24.09 24.06 -2.07
C GLY A 455 23.62 25.51 -2.12
N GLU A 456 24.19 26.25 -3.08
CA GLU A 456 23.91 27.68 -3.29
C GLU A 456 22.43 27.97 -3.58
N VAL A 457 21.68 26.98 -4.07
CA VAL A 457 20.24 27.09 -4.35
C VAL A 457 19.40 27.42 -3.11
N VAL A 458 19.87 27.10 -1.90
CA VAL A 458 19.17 27.45 -0.66
C VAL A 458 19.01 28.97 -0.51
N LYS A 459 19.88 29.79 -1.11
CA LYS A 459 19.78 31.26 -1.08
C LYS A 459 18.55 31.81 -1.82
N PHE A 460 17.89 31.02 -2.66
CA PHE A 460 16.62 31.41 -3.28
C PHE A 460 15.47 31.44 -2.29
N TRP A 461 15.61 30.79 -1.13
CA TRP A 461 14.60 30.84 -0.08
C TRP A 461 14.52 32.25 0.52
N GLN A 462 13.38 32.90 0.35
CA GLN A 462 13.12 34.24 0.91
C GLN A 462 12.32 34.13 2.21
N ALA A 463 13.01 34.12 3.34
CA ALA A 463 12.38 34.02 4.67
C ALA A 463 11.33 35.14 4.93
N ALA A 464 11.57 36.36 4.45
CA ALA A 464 10.66 37.51 4.65
C ALA A 464 9.37 37.42 3.82
N SER A 465 9.41 36.87 2.60
CA SER A 465 8.21 36.54 1.81
C SER A 465 7.51 35.26 2.30
N SER A 466 8.17 34.53 3.20
CA SER A 466 7.66 33.31 3.85
C SER A 466 7.06 33.56 5.24
N ALA A 467 7.08 34.81 5.74
CA ALA A 467 6.41 35.23 6.97
C ALA A 467 4.89 35.20 6.73
N ARG A 468 4.35 33.99 6.63
CA ARG A 468 2.93 33.74 6.55
C ARG A 468 2.30 34.11 7.88
N GLU A 469 1.21 34.88 7.83
CA GLU A 469 0.42 35.17 9.03
C GLU A 469 0.07 33.85 9.73
N THR A 470 0.25 33.83 11.04
CA THR A 470 -0.02 32.66 11.87
C THR A 470 -1.49 32.66 12.25
N ILE A 471 -2.20 31.61 11.84
CA ILE A 471 -3.64 31.49 12.02
C ILE A 471 -3.94 30.35 12.98
N LEU A 472 -4.53 30.68 14.14
CA LEU A 472 -5.10 29.69 15.03
C LEU A 472 -6.41 29.16 14.43
N TYR A 473 -6.45 27.89 14.09
CA TYR A 473 -7.59 27.28 13.41
C TYR A 473 -8.45 26.47 14.38
N ALA A 474 -9.66 26.95 14.66
CA ALA A 474 -10.57 26.37 15.65
C ALA A 474 -11.38 25.16 15.14
N GLY A 475 -11.30 24.86 13.83
CA GLY A 475 -12.03 23.76 13.20
C GLY A 475 -11.29 22.42 13.26
N THR A 476 -11.77 21.45 12.49
CA THR A 476 -11.20 20.09 12.47
C THR A 476 -10.35 19.77 11.25
N HIS A 477 -10.37 20.56 10.17
CA HIS A 477 -9.66 20.27 8.90
C HIS A 477 -8.78 21.44 8.47
N PRO A 478 -7.65 21.66 9.17
CA PRO A 478 -6.77 22.81 8.98
C PRO A 478 -6.05 22.84 7.63
N GLU A 479 -5.80 21.67 7.02
CA GLU A 479 -5.01 21.51 5.78
C GLU A 479 -5.53 22.38 4.64
N ARG A 480 -6.85 22.61 4.57
CA ARG A 480 -7.51 23.38 3.50
C ARG A 480 -7.22 24.88 3.54
N TYR A 481 -6.66 25.37 4.64
CA TYR A 481 -6.40 26.79 4.85
C TYR A 481 -4.90 27.11 4.79
N LYS A 482 -4.06 26.15 4.39
CA LYS A 482 -2.61 26.35 4.21
C LYS A 482 -2.25 27.52 3.31
N SER A 483 -3.09 27.85 2.33
CA SER A 483 -2.91 28.97 1.43
C SER A 483 -3.08 30.34 2.11
N LEU A 484 -3.84 30.39 3.22
CA LEU A 484 -4.06 31.62 3.97
C LEU A 484 -2.87 32.00 4.86
N GLY A 485 -2.10 31.01 5.32
CA GLY A 485 -0.97 31.28 6.20
C GLY A 485 -0.41 30.04 6.91
N ARG A 486 0.35 30.27 7.99
CA ARG A 486 0.84 29.20 8.87
C ARG A 486 -0.30 28.79 9.79
N ILE A 487 -0.93 27.66 9.49
CA ILE A 487 -2.07 27.18 10.29
C ILE A 487 -1.57 26.44 11.53
N ILE A 488 -2.01 26.89 12.71
CA ILE A 488 -1.87 26.16 13.97
C ILE A 488 -3.21 25.49 14.29
N PRO A 489 -3.32 24.16 14.15
CA PRO A 489 -4.54 23.45 14.48
C PRO A 489 -4.85 23.55 15.97
N PHE A 490 -5.99 24.14 16.30
CA PHE A 490 -6.49 24.25 17.66
C PHE A 490 -7.98 23.91 17.70
N PRO A 491 -8.36 22.67 17.35
CA PRO A 491 -9.75 22.28 17.20
C PRO A 491 -10.50 22.55 18.50
N MET A 492 -11.56 23.36 18.45
CA MET A 492 -12.46 23.64 19.59
C MET A 492 -13.68 22.72 19.59
N ILE A 493 -13.69 21.73 18.72
CA ILE A 493 -14.68 20.66 18.64
C ILE A 493 -13.97 19.33 18.39
N GLN A 494 -14.45 18.28 19.04
CA GLN A 494 -14.07 16.90 18.75
C GLN A 494 -15.28 16.16 18.24
N ILE A 495 -15.05 15.26 17.29
CA ILE A 495 -16.13 14.49 16.66
C ILE A 495 -15.85 13.01 16.92
N SER A 496 -16.82 12.35 17.52
CA SER A 496 -16.73 10.93 17.84
C SER A 496 -17.94 10.18 17.29
N GLU A 497 -17.71 8.92 16.95
CA GLU A 497 -18.78 8.01 16.56
C GLU A 497 -19.73 7.75 17.73
N VAL A 498 -21.01 7.49 17.43
CA VAL A 498 -22.00 7.04 18.41
C VAL A 498 -22.38 5.60 18.09
N GLU A 499 -22.44 4.75 19.12
CA GLU A 499 -22.92 3.38 18.96
C GLU A 499 -24.43 3.35 18.66
N LEU A 500 -24.80 2.60 17.62
CA LEU A 500 -26.18 2.45 17.22
C LEU A 500 -26.95 1.57 18.21
N LYS A 501 -28.17 1.97 18.56
CA LYS A 501 -29.09 1.13 19.34
C LYS A 501 -29.57 -0.06 18.51
N SER A 502 -30.01 -1.14 19.17
CA SER A 502 -30.49 -2.36 18.50
C SER A 502 -31.56 -2.11 17.41
N GLU A 503 -32.45 -1.14 17.61
CA GLU A 503 -33.46 -0.76 16.61
C GLU A 503 -32.88 0.00 15.41
N GLU A 504 -31.84 0.79 15.62
CA GLU A 504 -31.14 1.55 14.58
C GLU A 504 -30.24 0.61 13.77
N ILE A 505 -29.60 -0.38 14.40
CA ILE A 505 -28.86 -1.44 13.70
C ILE A 505 -29.75 -2.16 12.68
N LYS A 506 -31.02 -2.43 13.01
CA LYS A 506 -31.98 -3.05 12.08
C LYS A 506 -32.23 -2.18 10.85
N ILE A 507 -32.27 -0.85 11.02
CA ILE A 507 -32.40 0.08 9.90
C ILE A 507 -31.25 -0.12 8.90
N PHE A 508 -30.01 -0.10 9.42
CA PHE A 508 -28.80 -0.15 8.60
C PHE A 508 -28.48 -1.55 8.04
N LYS A 509 -29.02 -2.64 8.62
CA LYS A 509 -28.82 -4.00 8.10
C LYS A 509 -29.79 -4.40 6.98
N VAL A 510 -31.08 -4.05 7.10
CA VAL A 510 -32.13 -4.66 6.23
C VAL A 510 -33.08 -3.66 5.60
N ASN A 511 -33.24 -2.46 6.18
CA ASN A 511 -34.36 -1.58 5.84
C ASN A 511 -33.96 -0.30 5.08
N LEU A 512 -32.70 -0.09 4.69
CA LEU A 512 -32.30 1.15 4.01
C LEU A 512 -33.04 1.39 2.68
N LEU A 513 -33.37 0.33 1.94
CA LEU A 513 -34.12 0.44 0.67
C LEU A 513 -35.59 0.83 0.84
N GLN A 514 -36.12 0.87 2.08
CA GLN A 514 -37.49 1.31 2.33
C GLN A 514 -37.62 2.84 2.31
N TYR A 515 -36.50 3.57 2.40
CA TYR A 515 -36.47 5.02 2.39
C TYR A 515 -36.35 5.51 0.96
N ASP A 516 -37.14 6.53 0.63
CA ASP A 516 -37.04 7.23 -0.65
C ASP A 516 -35.80 8.12 -0.69
N TRP A 517 -35.46 8.72 0.46
CA TRP A 517 -34.41 9.72 0.59
C TRP A 517 -33.51 9.50 1.81
N ILE A 518 -32.23 9.81 1.65
CA ILE A 518 -31.26 9.97 2.75
C ILE A 518 -30.74 11.41 2.76
N ILE A 519 -30.90 12.10 3.89
CA ILE A 519 -30.41 13.46 4.08
C ILE A 519 -29.07 13.42 4.82
N LEU A 520 -28.01 13.99 4.24
CA LEU A 520 -26.71 14.14 4.89
C LEU A 520 -26.35 15.62 4.90
N THR A 521 -26.26 16.21 6.09
CA THR A 521 -26.08 17.67 6.26
C THR A 521 -24.63 18.08 6.51
N SER A 522 -23.72 17.10 6.57
CA SER A 522 -22.28 17.36 6.68
C SER A 522 -21.48 16.19 6.15
N ARG A 523 -20.22 16.44 5.80
CA ARG A 523 -19.24 15.38 5.48
C ARG A 523 -19.03 14.36 6.61
N PHE A 524 -19.21 14.76 7.88
CA PHE A 524 -19.16 13.80 9.00
C PHE A 524 -20.36 12.87 8.99
N ALA A 525 -21.55 13.38 8.64
CA ALA A 525 -22.71 12.52 8.44
C ALA A 525 -22.43 11.49 7.34
N VAL A 526 -21.78 11.87 6.24
CA VAL A 526 -21.31 10.93 5.21
C VAL A 526 -20.35 9.90 5.81
N GLN A 527 -19.25 10.36 6.42
CA GLN A 527 -18.19 9.50 6.96
C GLN A 527 -18.74 8.45 7.93
N TYR A 528 -19.50 8.88 8.95
CA TYR A 528 -20.00 7.97 9.98
C TYR A 528 -21.17 7.12 9.46
N PHE A 529 -21.99 7.62 8.54
CA PHE A 529 -23.01 6.80 7.88
C PHE A 529 -22.37 5.61 7.16
N PHE A 530 -21.36 5.84 6.31
CA PHE A 530 -20.69 4.75 5.60
C PHE A 530 -19.79 3.89 6.49
N ALA A 531 -19.22 4.44 7.57
CA ALA A 531 -18.52 3.65 8.58
C ALA A 531 -19.45 2.61 9.23
N GLN A 532 -20.68 3.02 9.59
CA GLN A 532 -21.68 2.10 10.14
C GLN A 532 -22.09 1.02 9.12
N LEU A 533 -22.29 1.39 7.86
CA LEU A 533 -22.57 0.41 6.80
C LEU A 533 -21.45 -0.61 6.63
N LYS A 534 -20.19 -0.15 6.67
CA LYS A 534 -19.02 -1.03 6.59
C LYS A 534 -18.98 -2.01 7.77
N LYS A 535 -19.14 -1.53 9.00
CA LYS A 535 -19.19 -2.38 10.21
C LYS A 535 -20.30 -3.43 10.12
N LEU A 536 -21.45 -3.04 9.56
CA LEU A 536 -22.62 -3.91 9.40
C LEU A 536 -22.59 -4.75 8.12
N HIS A 537 -21.49 -4.69 7.34
CA HIS A 537 -21.31 -5.41 6.07
C HIS A 537 -22.45 -5.14 5.06
N TYR A 538 -23.00 -3.92 5.07
CA TYR A 538 -24.06 -3.54 4.14
C TYR A 538 -23.48 -3.23 2.75
N PRO A 539 -24.02 -3.82 1.67
CA PRO A 539 -23.53 -3.60 0.31
C PRO A 539 -23.91 -2.20 -0.20
N ILE A 540 -22.93 -1.29 -0.23
CA ILE A 540 -23.08 0.13 -0.59
C ILE A 540 -23.73 0.34 -1.97
N ASP A 541 -23.47 -0.54 -2.94
CA ASP A 541 -24.07 -0.42 -4.28
C ASP A 541 -25.61 -0.47 -4.29
N ARG A 542 -26.23 -1.05 -3.25
CA ARG A 542 -27.69 -1.02 -3.11
C ARG A 542 -28.21 0.41 -2.91
N LEU A 543 -27.42 1.31 -2.34
CA LEU A 543 -27.80 2.69 -2.08
C LEU A 543 -27.93 3.55 -3.34
N LYS A 544 -27.43 3.10 -4.49
CA LYS A 544 -27.68 3.76 -5.78
C LYS A 544 -29.17 3.82 -6.17
N LYS A 545 -30.03 3.07 -5.47
CA LYS A 545 -31.49 3.06 -5.64
C LYS A 545 -32.22 4.03 -4.70
N VAL A 546 -31.51 4.75 -3.84
CA VAL A 546 -32.06 5.70 -2.87
C VAL A 546 -31.58 7.10 -3.23
N ASP A 547 -32.47 8.09 -3.19
CA ASP A 547 -32.10 9.47 -3.50
C ASP A 547 -31.33 10.08 -2.32
N PHE A 548 -30.26 10.83 -2.61
CA PHE A 548 -29.50 11.56 -1.59
C PHE A 548 -29.74 13.07 -1.71
N ALA A 549 -29.95 13.70 -0.57
CA ALA A 549 -30.09 15.14 -0.40
C ALA A 549 -28.99 15.64 0.54
N VAL A 550 -28.15 16.56 0.07
CA VAL A 550 -26.98 17.04 0.82
C VAL A 550 -26.92 18.56 0.93
N ILE A 551 -26.26 19.05 1.98
CA ILE A 551 -26.00 20.47 2.21
C ILE A 551 -24.54 20.78 1.87
N GLY A 552 -24.32 21.69 0.93
CA GLY A 552 -23.01 22.20 0.56
C GLY A 552 -22.19 21.29 -0.34
N LYS A 553 -21.25 21.90 -1.07
CA LYS A 553 -20.35 21.20 -2.02
C LYS A 553 -19.48 20.16 -1.29
N GLU A 554 -19.06 20.46 -0.07
CA GLU A 554 -18.20 19.56 0.74
C GLU A 554 -18.88 18.22 1.06
N THR A 555 -20.17 18.25 1.36
CA THR A 555 -20.92 17.03 1.68
C THR A 555 -21.14 16.20 0.41
N ALA A 556 -21.37 16.86 -0.73
CA ALA A 556 -21.45 16.20 -2.03
C ALA A 556 -20.12 15.56 -2.43
N GLU A 557 -19.01 16.27 -2.24
CA GLU A 557 -17.66 15.77 -2.49
C GLU A 557 -17.35 14.55 -1.62
N ALA A 558 -17.66 14.61 -0.32
CA ALA A 558 -17.50 13.48 0.59
C ALA A 558 -18.31 12.25 0.14
N LEU A 559 -19.53 12.45 -0.38
CA LEU A 559 -20.38 11.39 -0.89
C LEU A 559 -19.82 10.76 -2.19
N SER A 560 -19.12 11.57 -3.00
CA SER A 560 -18.51 11.12 -4.26
C SER A 560 -17.42 10.05 -4.06
N PHE A 561 -16.76 9.98 -2.88
CA PHE A 561 -15.82 8.91 -2.54
C PHE A 561 -16.47 7.51 -2.52
N TYR A 562 -17.80 7.46 -2.45
CA TYR A 562 -18.58 6.22 -2.48
C TYR A 562 -19.24 5.95 -3.84
N ASP A 563 -18.88 6.70 -4.88
CA ASP A 563 -19.50 6.68 -6.21
C ASP A 563 -21.02 6.93 -6.18
N ILE A 564 -21.46 7.82 -5.29
CA ILE A 564 -22.85 8.25 -5.17
C ILE A 564 -22.90 9.74 -5.51
N THR A 565 -23.75 10.10 -6.47
CA THR A 565 -24.04 11.49 -6.80
C THR A 565 -25.34 11.87 -6.11
N PRO A 566 -25.35 12.92 -5.27
CA PRO A 566 -26.59 13.37 -4.65
C PRO A 566 -27.55 13.89 -5.71
N LYS A 567 -28.83 13.58 -5.54
CA LYS A 567 -29.90 14.10 -6.41
C LYS A 567 -30.17 15.58 -6.14
N VAL A 568 -29.99 15.99 -4.90
CA VAL A 568 -30.14 17.39 -4.47
C VAL A 568 -28.90 17.82 -3.70
N THR A 569 -28.31 18.94 -4.11
CA THR A 569 -27.24 19.63 -3.39
C THR A 569 -27.65 21.07 -3.16
N ALA A 570 -27.82 21.47 -1.90
CA ALA A 570 -28.15 22.85 -1.58
C ALA A 570 -26.91 23.76 -1.73
N ALA A 571 -26.96 24.69 -2.69
CA ALA A 571 -25.89 25.68 -2.91
C ALA A 571 -25.82 26.69 -1.74
N VAL A 572 -26.99 27.05 -1.20
CA VAL A 572 -27.09 27.72 0.09
C VAL A 572 -26.84 26.66 1.16
N GLU A 573 -25.68 26.70 1.83
CA GLU A 573 -25.20 25.67 2.79
C GLU A 573 -25.99 25.65 4.11
N THR A 574 -27.33 25.66 4.03
CA THR A 574 -28.24 25.75 5.16
C THR A 574 -29.36 24.71 5.06
N SER A 575 -29.96 24.41 6.21
CA SER A 575 -31.11 23.48 6.29
C SER A 575 -32.33 24.02 5.55
N GLU A 576 -32.49 25.33 5.58
CA GLU A 576 -33.52 26.11 4.88
C GLU A 576 -33.32 26.05 3.37
N GLY A 577 -32.08 26.22 2.89
CA GLY A 577 -31.75 26.12 1.47
C GLY A 577 -32.07 24.74 0.91
N LEU A 578 -31.74 23.67 1.65
CA LEU A 578 -32.10 22.31 1.25
C LEU A 578 -33.62 22.06 1.24
N LEU A 579 -34.32 22.54 2.27
CA LEU A 579 -35.77 22.40 2.36
C LEU A 579 -36.47 23.10 1.18
N GLN A 580 -36.00 24.29 0.81
CA GLN A 580 -36.59 25.06 -0.29
C GLN A 580 -36.52 24.28 -1.61
N ILE A 581 -35.34 23.75 -1.96
CA ILE A 581 -35.18 22.93 -3.17
C ILE A 581 -36.06 21.68 -3.13
N LEU A 582 -36.07 20.97 -1.99
CA LEU A 582 -36.91 19.78 -1.83
C LEU A 582 -38.40 20.09 -2.00
N LYS A 583 -38.85 21.24 -1.49
CA LYS A 583 -40.26 21.68 -1.57
C LYS A 583 -40.64 22.10 -2.99
N ASP A 584 -39.76 22.79 -3.68
CA ASP A 584 -40.05 23.38 -4.99
C ASP A 584 -40.00 22.33 -6.10
N GLU A 585 -39.08 21.37 -6.00
CA GLU A 585 -38.81 20.42 -7.09
C GLU A 585 -39.44 19.02 -6.87
N TYR A 586 -39.84 18.67 -5.64
CA TYR A 586 -40.24 17.30 -5.32
C TYR A 586 -41.55 17.20 -4.54
N LYS A 587 -42.31 16.13 -4.82
CA LYS A 587 -43.50 15.77 -4.05
C LYS A 587 -43.11 15.03 -2.77
N LEU A 588 -43.16 15.73 -1.64
CA LEU A 588 -42.69 15.22 -0.34
C LEU A 588 -43.74 14.42 0.45
N LYS A 589 -45.03 14.65 0.22
CA LYS A 589 -46.11 13.98 0.97
C LYS A 589 -46.03 12.46 0.82
N GLY A 590 -45.93 11.76 1.95
CA GLY A 590 -45.86 10.30 2.05
C GLY A 590 -44.46 9.69 1.86
N LYS A 591 -43.48 10.49 1.43
CA LYS A 591 -42.09 10.03 1.22
C LYS A 591 -41.40 9.73 2.55
N LYS A 592 -40.57 8.70 2.56
CA LYS A 592 -39.79 8.27 3.74
C LYS A 592 -38.36 8.79 3.65
N PHE A 593 -37.94 9.55 4.65
CA PHE A 593 -36.61 10.10 4.79
C PHE A 593 -35.87 9.43 5.96
N LEU A 594 -34.63 9.02 5.71
CA LEU A 594 -33.67 8.74 6.77
C LEU A 594 -32.78 9.96 6.94
N PHE A 595 -32.59 10.41 8.17
CA PHE A 595 -31.73 11.53 8.49
C PHE A 595 -30.67 11.11 9.52
N PRO A 596 -29.54 10.53 9.06
CA PRO A 596 -28.36 10.31 9.89
C PRO A 596 -27.73 11.66 10.26
N ARG A 597 -27.61 11.94 11.55
CA ARG A 597 -27.26 13.28 12.04
C ARG A 597 -26.37 13.27 13.28
N SER A 598 -25.87 14.45 13.65
CA SER A 598 -25.21 14.66 14.94
C SER A 598 -26.23 14.73 16.09
N SER A 599 -25.77 14.45 17.31
CA SER A 599 -26.56 14.66 18.53
C SER A 599 -27.11 16.09 18.65
N LEU A 600 -26.32 17.09 18.25
CA LEU A 600 -26.62 18.52 18.40
C LEU A 600 -27.32 19.20 17.20
N SER A 601 -27.73 18.46 16.17
CA SER A 601 -28.26 19.11 14.95
C SER A 601 -29.65 19.76 15.13
N ASN A 602 -29.90 20.82 14.35
CA ASN A 602 -31.12 21.61 14.44
C ASN A 602 -32.38 20.76 14.09
N PRO A 603 -33.44 20.75 14.92
CA PRO A 603 -34.68 20.01 14.64
C PRO A 603 -35.50 20.58 13.45
N PHE A 604 -35.09 21.72 12.88
CA PHE A 604 -35.79 22.42 11.79
C PHE A 604 -36.17 21.51 10.62
N LEU A 605 -35.21 20.79 10.01
CA LEU A 605 -35.48 19.95 8.83
C LEU A 605 -36.55 18.90 9.11
N LYS A 606 -36.47 18.22 10.26
CA LYS A 606 -37.50 17.24 10.66
C LYS A 606 -38.86 17.90 10.81
N LYS A 607 -38.93 19.02 11.53
CA LYS A 607 -40.19 19.71 11.81
C LYS A 607 -40.88 20.14 10.51
N GLU A 608 -40.15 20.79 9.61
CA GLU A 608 -40.74 21.35 8.39
C GLU A 608 -41.09 20.28 7.34
N LEU A 609 -40.22 19.30 7.11
CA LEU A 609 -40.55 18.19 6.20
C LEU A 609 -41.73 17.35 6.73
N THR A 610 -41.90 17.20 8.05
CA THR A 610 -43.07 16.53 8.64
C THR A 610 -44.36 17.32 8.39
N LYS A 611 -44.33 18.66 8.50
CA LYS A 611 -45.47 19.51 8.15
C LYS A 611 -45.87 19.37 6.67
N LEU A 612 -44.89 19.14 5.79
CA LEU A 612 -45.12 18.87 4.36
C LEU A 612 -45.59 17.43 4.08
N GLY A 613 -45.82 16.63 5.13
CA GLY A 613 -46.39 15.28 5.04
C GLY A 613 -45.36 14.17 4.79
N ALA A 614 -44.06 14.44 4.90
CA ALA A 614 -43.02 13.42 4.82
C ALA A 614 -42.89 12.63 6.14
N LYS A 615 -42.41 11.38 6.07
CA LYS A 615 -42.10 10.54 7.22
C LYS A 615 -40.60 10.51 7.45
N ILE A 616 -40.11 11.03 8.57
CA ILE A 616 -38.67 11.22 8.79
C ILE A 616 -38.23 10.42 10.01
N LYS A 617 -37.20 9.59 9.81
CA LYS A 617 -36.51 8.89 10.91
C LYS A 617 -35.14 9.52 11.10
N GLU A 618 -34.91 10.09 12.28
CA GLU A 618 -33.58 10.54 12.70
C GLU A 618 -32.82 9.39 13.35
N VAL A 619 -31.52 9.32 13.08
CA VAL A 619 -30.59 8.41 13.74
C VAL A 619 -29.33 9.21 14.10
N THR A 620 -28.95 9.20 15.36
CA THR A 620 -27.71 9.84 15.81
C THR A 620 -26.55 8.89 15.53
N ILE A 621 -25.67 9.26 14.59
CA ILE A 621 -24.54 8.42 14.15
C ILE A 621 -23.18 8.94 14.60
N TYR A 622 -23.12 10.19 15.04
CA TYR A 622 -21.93 10.81 15.62
C TYR A 622 -22.33 11.94 16.58
N GLN A 623 -21.38 12.39 17.38
CA GLN A 623 -21.57 13.49 18.31
C GLN A 623 -20.42 14.49 18.19
N ASN A 624 -20.73 15.75 18.48
CA ASN A 624 -19.74 16.81 18.62
C ASN A 624 -19.60 17.09 20.12
N THR A 625 -18.38 17.04 20.63
CA THR A 625 -18.04 17.36 22.02
C THR A 625 -17.05 18.51 22.07
N LYS A 626 -17.04 19.25 23.19
CA LYS A 626 -15.96 20.18 23.48
C LYS A 626 -14.71 19.37 23.86
N PRO A 627 -13.53 19.66 23.29
CA PRO A 627 -12.27 19.10 23.78
C PRO A 627 -11.99 19.57 25.21
N ASP A 628 -11.08 18.89 25.90
CA ASP A 628 -10.58 19.37 27.18
C ASP A 628 -9.85 20.72 27.01
N TRP A 629 -9.89 21.52 28.09
CA TRP A 629 -9.19 22.80 28.14
C TRP A 629 -7.69 22.59 27.90
N ARG A 630 -7.09 23.46 27.09
CA ARG A 630 -5.65 23.46 26.77
C ARG A 630 -5.11 24.87 26.81
N GLU A 631 -3.83 25.03 27.13
CA GLU A 631 -3.16 26.33 26.99
C GLU A 631 -3.17 26.76 25.53
N LEU A 632 -3.35 28.06 25.29
CA LEU A 632 -3.18 28.63 23.96
C LEU A 632 -1.71 28.48 23.52
N PRO A 633 -1.44 28.28 22.21
CA PRO A 633 -0.08 28.20 21.71
C PRO A 633 0.73 29.44 22.08
N LYS A 634 2.02 29.24 22.41
CA LYS A 634 2.95 30.33 22.72
C LYS A 634 3.45 31.07 21.48
N ASP A 635 3.14 30.56 20.28
CA ASP A 635 3.42 31.19 19.01
C ASP A 635 2.77 32.59 18.93
N ASN A 636 3.39 33.51 18.18
CA ASN A 636 2.76 34.78 17.85
C ASN A 636 1.62 34.51 16.86
N ILE A 637 0.38 34.59 17.33
CA ILE A 637 -0.83 34.36 16.53
C ILE A 637 -1.31 35.71 15.99
N ASP A 638 -1.45 35.80 14.68
CA ASP A 638 -1.94 37.01 13.99
C ASP A 638 -3.46 36.96 13.80
N LYS A 639 -4.01 35.77 13.54
CA LYS A 639 -5.45 35.57 13.26
C LYS A 639 -6.03 34.35 13.96
N VAL A 640 -7.33 34.36 14.18
CA VAL A 640 -8.11 33.18 14.58
C VAL A 640 -9.20 32.89 13.55
N LEU A 641 -9.34 31.63 13.16
CA LEU A 641 -10.36 31.17 12.21
C LEU A 641 -11.36 30.23 12.87
N PHE A 642 -12.61 30.69 12.99
CA PHE A 642 -13.75 29.90 13.47
C PHE A 642 -14.54 29.29 12.32
N THR A 643 -14.83 27.98 12.42
CA THR A 643 -15.50 27.25 11.33
C THR A 643 -16.97 26.96 11.59
N SER A 644 -17.45 27.12 12.83
CA SER A 644 -18.85 26.94 13.19
C SER A 644 -19.23 27.70 14.47
N PRO A 645 -20.53 27.94 14.73
CA PRO A 645 -20.98 28.53 15.98
C PRO A 645 -20.45 27.84 17.24
N SER A 646 -20.39 26.50 17.24
CA SER A 646 -19.87 25.73 18.38
C SER A 646 -18.39 25.99 18.63
N THR A 647 -17.58 26.23 17.59
CA THR A 647 -16.16 26.58 17.79
C THR A 647 -15.98 27.93 18.49
N VAL A 648 -16.88 28.89 18.22
CA VAL A 648 -16.89 30.22 18.87
C VAL A 648 -17.30 30.08 20.33
N GLN A 649 -18.42 29.41 20.59
CA GLN A 649 -18.95 29.22 21.94
C GLN A 649 -17.95 28.51 22.85
N ASN A 650 -17.38 27.39 22.38
CA ASN A 650 -16.42 26.61 23.16
C ASN A 650 -15.14 27.41 23.46
N PHE A 651 -14.66 28.22 22.51
CA PHE A 651 -13.49 29.07 22.73
C PHE A 651 -13.76 30.15 23.78
N LEU A 652 -14.88 30.84 23.67
CA LEU A 652 -15.24 31.88 24.63
C LEU A 652 -15.56 31.31 26.02
N GLU A 653 -16.09 30.09 26.09
CA GLU A 653 -16.28 29.38 27.36
C GLU A 653 -14.96 29.07 28.06
N ASP A 654 -13.94 28.64 27.31
CA ASP A 654 -12.64 28.23 27.86
C ASP A 654 -11.68 29.40 28.17
N TYR A 655 -11.75 30.47 27.37
CA TYR A 655 -10.76 31.56 27.41
C TYR A 655 -11.37 32.92 27.77
N GLY A 656 -12.70 33.02 27.86
CA GLY A 656 -13.45 34.23 28.20
C GLY A 656 -13.48 35.29 27.10
N THR A 657 -12.34 35.59 26.47
CA THR A 657 -12.21 36.61 25.43
C THR A 657 -11.29 36.17 24.30
N ILE A 658 -11.49 36.75 23.11
CA ILE A 658 -10.54 36.63 21.99
C ILE A 658 -9.50 37.74 22.15
N PRO A 659 -8.18 37.44 22.11
CA PRO A 659 -7.15 38.46 22.21
C PRO A 659 -7.31 39.59 21.18
N ARG A 660 -7.29 40.85 21.64
CA ARG A 660 -7.60 42.03 20.81
C ARG A 660 -6.70 42.23 19.59
N HIS A 661 -5.48 41.69 19.62
CA HIS A 661 -4.53 41.80 18.52
C HIS A 661 -4.77 40.76 17.42
N TRP A 662 -5.67 39.78 17.64
CA TRP A 662 -5.98 38.77 16.63
C TRP A 662 -7.07 39.27 15.68
N GLN A 663 -6.82 39.19 14.38
CA GLN A 663 -7.89 39.34 13.39
C GLN A 663 -8.81 38.10 13.44
N ILE A 664 -10.13 38.32 13.44
CA ILE A 664 -11.12 37.25 13.52
C ILE A 664 -11.64 36.92 12.12
N LEU A 665 -11.40 35.70 11.68
CA LEU A 665 -11.93 35.11 10.46
C LEU A 665 -13.03 34.11 10.81
N CYS A 666 -14.06 34.00 9.97
CA CYS A 666 -15.12 33.01 10.17
C CYS A 666 -15.61 32.36 8.88
N ARG A 667 -16.12 31.12 9.02
CA ARG A 667 -16.79 30.40 7.92
C ARG A 667 -18.29 30.69 7.93
N GLY A 668 -18.74 31.46 6.94
CA GLY A 668 -20.14 31.66 6.61
C GLY A 668 -20.97 32.46 7.64
N PRO A 669 -22.22 32.81 7.28
CA PRO A 669 -23.02 33.80 7.99
C PRO A 669 -23.48 33.35 9.39
N TYR A 670 -23.66 32.05 9.64
CA TYR A 670 -24.05 31.58 10.98
C TYR A 670 -22.91 31.69 12.00
N THR A 671 -21.68 31.40 11.59
CA THR A 671 -20.52 31.58 12.48
C THR A 671 -20.29 33.05 12.76
N GLN A 672 -20.43 33.91 11.75
CA GLN A 672 -20.40 35.36 11.91
C GLN A 672 -21.47 35.85 12.89
N LYS A 673 -22.72 35.38 12.75
CA LYS A 673 -23.82 35.73 13.66
C LYS A 673 -23.54 35.29 15.09
N ALA A 674 -22.92 34.12 15.28
CA ALA A 674 -22.51 33.66 16.61
C ALA A 674 -21.45 34.60 17.22
N LEU A 675 -20.44 35.04 16.46
CA LEU A 675 -19.45 36.03 16.92
C LEU A 675 -20.09 37.38 17.28
N GLN A 676 -21.03 37.85 16.47
CA GLN A 676 -21.77 39.10 16.71
C GLN A 676 -22.61 39.05 18.01
N GLN A 677 -23.18 37.89 18.35
CA GLN A 677 -23.90 37.70 19.62
C GLN A 677 -23.00 37.91 20.84
N PHE A 678 -21.69 37.69 20.69
CA PHE A 678 -20.69 37.95 21.72
C PHE A 678 -19.94 39.29 21.53
N GLY A 679 -20.41 40.15 20.63
CA GLY A 679 -19.85 41.49 20.41
C GLY A 679 -18.57 41.53 19.57
N TYR A 680 -18.26 40.48 18.81
CA TYR A 680 -17.10 40.45 17.92
C TYR A 680 -17.49 40.68 16.46
N GLU A 681 -16.72 41.53 15.78
CA GLU A 681 -16.74 41.63 14.32
C GLU A 681 -15.78 40.60 13.71
N SER A 682 -16.11 40.12 12.51
CA SER A 682 -15.29 39.13 11.81
C SER A 682 -15.44 39.26 10.31
N GLU A 683 -14.35 38.93 9.62
CA GLU A 683 -14.31 38.78 8.17
C GLU A 683 -14.83 37.39 7.79
N VAL A 684 -15.78 37.35 6.85
CA VAL A 684 -16.34 36.09 6.34
C VAL A 684 -15.47 35.63 5.18
N LEU A 685 -14.87 34.44 5.31
CA LEU A 685 -14.17 33.82 4.20
C LEU A 685 -15.18 33.40 3.13
N VAL A 686 -15.09 34.00 1.95
CA VAL A 686 -15.81 33.57 0.75
C VAL A 686 -14.96 32.50 0.06
N TYR A 687 -15.46 31.26 0.00
CA TYR A 687 -14.82 30.20 -0.77
C TYR A 687 -15.24 30.33 -2.24
N GLU A 688 -14.26 30.34 -3.17
CA GLU A 688 -14.49 30.06 -4.59
C GLU A 688 -14.61 28.55 -4.85
#